data_AF-A0A395IUA1-F1
#
_entry.id   AF-A0A395IUA1-F1
#
_cell.length_a   1.000
_cell.length_b   1.000
_cell.length_c   1.000
_cell.angle_alpha   90.00
_cell.angle_beta   90.00
_cell.angle_gamma   90.00
#
_symmetry.space_group_name_H-M   'P 1'
#
loop_
_entity.id
_entity.type
_entity.pdbx_description
1 polymer ?
#
loop_
_entity_poly.entity_id
_entity_poly.type
_entity_poly.pdbx_seq_one_letter_code
_entity_poly.pdbx_strand_id
1 'polypeptide(L)'
;MPNSQSSSNLNSIGAGRPTDPLLRNRLCPSRHIRPEFCLSDNTWVYQKVLSIYGTISDPSEVQIDGTLTVTRLDDGFPPTYWPVSESHFKALIYLTPGPNRLRFDFTSPKLANSNSPNPIHSSFLTLHMLPTLTNPPLQLVILLGKDSPGTFDAVPSRIEREGNGLDIAIRKFRMAAYLWQAFTAEQMYRNRLGRRAFRFEEEWITGTSNYRDRELGTMRSEAKIHVIRSSKTVAELRDLNVAQQNQNATRQGDLFSFASEDVKNHFKPQPGQKQYVTVLLLDAHWDKRHNMITGHAALGGGGGELQLAIFGSQALQSYPSTIEDVVPAFSDCTVTDTNHVANDCNESGSNWEAANIGIGAHLHEVGHLFGCPHQENGVMLRDYVRLNRSFTIREPYSTRTKSKGGLVLPRDECTWHRLDTLRFRSHPSFALPTDPPRGSDESIQVWPVDNGSVIITAASGVAFLEIFTDGDDLCHHWQEFGDGNGTGPIQRQITLTEHDLRSQLPEDRRKSKLKLSVKSFGGGSHEVDDFAQLVSKSSKLKLKNGQMAFRSSKLGASQMDGSQPQEVIFDSTIHQTKLMIQVKVWAGFALDGIEFLYEDATSQLFGKRGGSSSDFSLDTRRGEYITGFYVRSGLWLDGIAIMTSLGRKSQVFGNPVGGSGHTLIPPRGYTIAGVSGSCAAWIDGFGIILTRNNAANGATKDSTVGGPAEDKQKRLLEKDTGHFSMIKMLHLADLITELNGFCGVMSVFSSMRYCLGPHDAYGNLWAALAFMPFGLFFDFMDGKVARWRKKSSLMGQELDSLADLVSFGVSPAAAAFAIGLRTPVDHLFLTFFVLCGLTRLARFNITVANVPKDATGKSKYFEGTPIPTSLSIAALMAYWVSKGWVLDNIPLGTVGAGTVFEFHPVVGLFVLWGCMMTSKTIHIPKP
;
A
#
# COMPACT_ATOMS: atom_id res chain seq x y z
N MET A 1 7.03 32.81 -36.17
CA MET A 1 6.94 34.21 -35.70
C MET A 1 6.24 35.04 -36.77
N PRO A 2 5.47 36.09 -36.45
CA PRO A 2 5.06 36.63 -35.12
C PRO A 2 3.53 36.43 -34.87
N ASN A 3 3.02 36.23 -33.65
CA ASN A 3 2.89 37.07 -32.44
C ASN A 3 1.97 38.30 -32.56
N SER A 4 0.84 38.29 -31.84
CA SER A 4 0.30 39.46 -31.13
C SER A 4 -0.72 39.07 -30.04
N GLN A 5 -0.37 39.37 -28.79
CA GLN A 5 -1.25 39.44 -27.61
C GLN A 5 -2.01 40.78 -27.60
N SER A 6 -3.20 40.84 -26.98
CA SER A 6 -3.61 42.04 -26.23
C SER A 6 -4.66 41.73 -25.17
N SER A 7 -4.28 41.97 -23.92
CA SER A 7 -5.14 42.09 -22.74
C SER A 7 -5.58 43.54 -22.54
N SER A 8 -6.81 43.78 -22.06
CA SER A 8 -7.16 45.03 -21.36
C SER A 8 -8.38 44.84 -20.45
N ASN A 9 -8.16 44.98 -19.14
CA ASN A 9 -9.16 45.30 -18.13
C ASN A 9 -9.18 46.83 -17.91
N LEU A 10 -10.35 47.42 -17.64
CA LEU A 10 -10.48 48.68 -16.89
C LEU A 10 -11.88 48.84 -16.28
N ASN A 11 -11.88 49.25 -15.01
CA ASN A 11 -12.99 49.46 -14.08
C ASN A 11 -13.80 50.75 -14.35
N SER A 12 -15.05 50.83 -13.85
CA SER A 12 -15.53 52.03 -13.14
C SER A 12 -16.78 51.78 -12.28
N ILE A 13 -16.80 52.43 -11.11
CA ILE A 13 -17.72 52.37 -9.97
C ILE A 13 -18.88 53.38 -10.10
N GLY A 14 -20.05 53.12 -9.51
CA GLY A 14 -21.08 54.13 -9.25
C GLY A 14 -22.29 53.61 -8.44
N ALA A 15 -22.64 54.29 -7.35
CA ALA A 15 -23.42 53.82 -6.19
C ALA A 15 -24.93 54.15 -6.19
N GLY A 16 -25.72 53.45 -5.34
CA GLY A 16 -26.84 54.06 -4.57
C GLY A 16 -28.29 53.57 -4.81
N ARG A 17 -28.81 52.76 -3.87
CA ARG A 17 -30.19 52.21 -3.59
C ARG A 17 -31.31 53.27 -3.36
N PRO A 18 -32.61 52.94 -3.04
CA PRO A 18 -33.35 51.65 -2.87
C PRO A 18 -34.78 51.61 -3.53
N THR A 19 -35.42 50.42 -3.57
CA THR A 19 -36.76 50.07 -3.02
C THR A 19 -37.32 48.81 -3.70
N ASP A 20 -37.57 47.76 -2.91
CA ASP A 20 -38.44 46.62 -3.24
C ASP A 20 -39.79 46.91 -2.53
N PRO A 21 -40.98 46.58 -3.07
CA PRO A 21 -41.37 45.17 -3.21
C PRO A 21 -42.30 44.81 -4.39
N LEU A 22 -42.35 43.50 -4.68
CA LEU A 22 -43.41 42.70 -5.33
C LEU A 22 -43.07 42.08 -6.70
N LEU A 23 -42.32 40.97 -6.63
CA LEU A 23 -42.78 39.63 -7.04
C LEU A 23 -43.58 39.53 -8.36
N ARG A 24 -42.87 39.27 -9.47
CA ARG A 24 -43.11 38.11 -10.37
C ARG A 24 -42.14 38.17 -11.56
N ASN A 25 -41.03 37.45 -11.45
CA ASN A 25 -40.52 36.57 -12.51
C ASN A 25 -39.38 35.74 -11.95
N ARG A 26 -39.65 34.44 -11.79
CA ARG A 26 -38.69 33.46 -11.28
C ARG A 26 -37.53 33.31 -12.26
N LEU A 27 -36.34 33.25 -11.66
CA LEU A 27 -35.03 33.04 -12.23
C LEU A 27 -34.96 31.82 -13.16
N CYS A 28 -34.19 31.96 -14.25
CA CYS A 28 -33.73 30.86 -15.09
C CYS A 28 -32.85 29.87 -14.28
N PRO A 29 -33.14 28.56 -14.28
CA PRO A 29 -32.26 27.54 -13.70
C PRO A 29 -31.34 26.99 -14.80
N SER A 30 -30.17 27.60 -15.05
CA SER A 30 -29.28 27.13 -16.13
C SER A 30 -27.78 27.03 -15.83
N ARG A 31 -27.33 27.12 -14.57
CA ARG A 31 -25.89 27.07 -14.26
C ARG A 31 -25.32 25.76 -13.70
N HIS A 32 -26.12 24.74 -13.33
CA HIS A 32 -25.61 23.58 -12.58
C HIS A 32 -26.13 22.19 -13.02
N ILE A 33 -26.48 21.99 -14.29
CA ILE A 33 -26.94 20.69 -14.82
C ILE A 33 -25.97 20.22 -15.91
N ARG A 34 -25.02 19.34 -15.57
CA ARG A 34 -24.08 18.67 -16.49
C ARG A 34 -23.50 17.41 -15.81
N PRO A 35 -23.13 16.35 -16.55
CA PRO A 35 -22.46 15.18 -15.95
C PRO A 35 -21.12 15.54 -15.26
N GLU A 36 -20.98 15.22 -13.98
CA GLU A 36 -19.78 15.38 -13.16
C GLU A 36 -19.36 14.03 -12.56
N PHE A 37 -18.06 13.73 -12.56
CA PHE A 37 -17.51 12.45 -12.11
C PHE A 37 -16.07 12.60 -11.61
N CYS A 38 -15.61 11.68 -10.76
CA CYS A 38 -14.32 11.73 -10.05
C CYS A 38 -13.10 11.29 -10.91
N LEU A 39 -13.23 11.33 -12.24
CA LEU A 39 -12.17 10.97 -13.18
C LEU A 39 -11.59 12.24 -13.82
N SER A 40 -10.28 12.41 -13.69
CA SER A 40 -9.56 13.51 -14.32
C SER A 40 -9.36 13.25 -15.82
N ASP A 41 -9.34 14.31 -16.60
CA ASP A 41 -9.02 14.22 -18.02
C ASP A 41 -7.59 13.69 -18.25
N ASN A 42 -7.42 12.90 -19.31
CA ASN A 42 -6.18 12.20 -19.68
C ASN A 42 -5.69 11.17 -18.63
N THR A 43 -6.60 10.59 -17.84
CA THR A 43 -6.27 9.51 -16.91
C THR A 43 -5.93 8.20 -17.65
N TRP A 44 -4.94 7.47 -17.14
CA TRP A 44 -4.57 6.13 -17.60
C TRP A 44 -5.41 5.06 -16.92
N VAL A 45 -5.89 4.09 -17.70
CA VAL A 45 -6.67 2.94 -17.26
C VAL A 45 -6.14 1.66 -17.90
N TYR A 46 -6.37 0.50 -17.28
CA TYR A 46 -5.70 -0.76 -17.64
C TYR A 46 -6.68 -1.90 -17.95
N GLN A 47 -7.98 -1.60 -17.89
CA GLN A 47 -9.08 -2.50 -18.16
C GLN A 47 -9.84 -2.10 -19.43
N LYS A 48 -10.53 -3.06 -20.04
CA LYS A 48 -11.26 -2.86 -21.30
C LYS A 48 -12.63 -2.24 -21.10
N VAL A 49 -13.32 -2.62 -20.03
CA VAL A 49 -14.60 -2.03 -19.65
C VAL A 49 -14.41 -1.25 -18.35
N LEU A 50 -14.74 0.03 -18.39
CA LEU A 50 -14.63 0.94 -17.25
C LEU A 50 -16.03 1.22 -16.68
N SER A 51 -16.18 1.08 -15.37
CA SER A 51 -17.37 1.56 -14.65
C SER A 51 -17.13 2.99 -14.15
N ILE A 52 -18.05 3.91 -14.47
CA ILE A 52 -18.05 5.29 -14.01
C ILE A 52 -19.31 5.55 -13.19
N TYR A 53 -19.13 6.15 -12.03
CA TYR A 53 -20.19 6.75 -11.24
C TYR A 53 -20.05 8.28 -11.28
N GLY A 54 -21.18 8.98 -11.38
CA GLY A 54 -21.22 10.44 -11.38
C GLY A 54 -22.59 11.00 -11.05
N THR A 55 -22.67 12.33 -11.05
CA THR A 55 -23.88 13.10 -10.78
C THR A 55 -24.13 14.12 -11.89
N ILE A 56 -25.39 14.40 -12.23
CA ILE A 56 -25.78 15.39 -13.25
C ILE A 56 -25.92 16.80 -12.66
N SER A 57 -26.25 16.90 -11.39
CA SER A 57 -26.33 18.13 -10.61
C SER A 57 -26.09 17.79 -9.15
N ASP A 58 -25.90 18.78 -8.28
CA ASP A 58 -25.88 18.53 -6.85
C ASP A 58 -27.23 17.90 -6.42
N PRO A 59 -27.24 16.63 -5.96
CA PRO A 59 -28.48 15.95 -5.58
C PRO A 59 -29.18 16.58 -4.38
N SER A 60 -28.45 17.40 -3.58
CA SER A 60 -29.03 18.13 -2.45
C SER A 60 -29.81 19.38 -2.89
N GLU A 61 -29.49 19.94 -4.06
CA GLU A 61 -30.15 21.11 -4.62
C GLU A 61 -31.26 20.70 -5.61
N VAL A 62 -30.92 19.83 -6.56
CA VAL A 62 -31.80 19.44 -7.66
C VAL A 62 -31.68 17.94 -7.89
N GLN A 63 -32.80 17.23 -7.71
CA GLN A 63 -32.95 15.84 -8.08
C GLN A 63 -33.64 15.75 -9.44
N ILE A 64 -32.94 15.19 -10.43
CA ILE A 64 -33.46 15.03 -11.78
C ILE A 64 -33.24 13.62 -12.31
N ASP A 65 -34.28 13.09 -12.94
CA ASP A 65 -34.25 11.81 -13.63
C ASP A 65 -34.11 12.04 -15.11
N GLY A 66 -33.50 11.09 -15.82
CA GLY A 66 -33.29 11.21 -17.24
C GLY A 66 -32.46 10.07 -17.81
N THR A 67 -31.82 10.34 -18.94
CA THR A 67 -30.96 9.39 -19.64
C THR A 67 -29.64 10.06 -19.95
N LEU A 68 -28.56 9.35 -19.65
CA LEU A 68 -27.22 9.72 -20.01
C LEU A 68 -26.81 8.93 -21.26
N THR A 69 -26.46 9.64 -22.32
CA THR A 69 -25.90 9.05 -23.53
C THR A 69 -24.39 9.18 -23.48
N VAL A 70 -23.68 8.05 -23.59
CA VAL A 70 -22.22 8.01 -23.66
C VAL A 70 -21.80 7.67 -25.08
N THR A 71 -21.11 8.60 -25.74
CA THR A 71 -20.65 8.47 -27.12
C THR A 71 -19.13 8.47 -27.18
N ARG A 72 -18.59 7.51 -27.93
CA ARG A 72 -17.17 7.49 -28.32
C ARG A 72 -16.97 8.22 -29.64
N LEU A 73 -16.04 9.17 -29.64
CA LEU A 73 -15.77 10.03 -30.80
C LEU A 73 -14.66 9.48 -31.71
N ASP A 74 -14.05 8.36 -31.34
CA ASP A 74 -12.77 7.89 -31.86
C ASP A 74 -12.82 6.59 -32.67
N ASP A 75 -13.74 5.66 -32.40
CA ASP A 75 -13.71 4.30 -32.99
C ASP A 75 -15.06 3.81 -33.55
N GLY A 76 -16.06 4.69 -33.65
CA GLY A 76 -17.38 4.34 -34.19
C GLY A 76 -18.18 3.34 -33.34
N PHE A 77 -17.78 3.05 -32.09
CA PHE A 77 -18.59 2.28 -31.15
C PHE A 77 -19.95 2.97 -30.95
N PRO A 78 -21.08 2.24 -31.03
CA PRO A 78 -22.41 2.86 -30.95
C PRO A 78 -22.63 3.56 -29.60
N PRO A 79 -23.37 4.69 -29.57
CA PRO A 79 -23.74 5.33 -28.31
C PRO A 79 -24.46 4.37 -27.37
N THR A 80 -24.13 4.44 -26.08
CA THR A 80 -24.79 3.65 -25.02
C THR A 80 -25.65 4.56 -24.14
N TYR A 81 -26.74 4.01 -23.60
CA TYR A 81 -27.75 4.76 -22.86
C TYR A 81 -27.86 4.24 -21.44
N TRP A 82 -27.77 5.15 -20.47
CA TRP A 82 -27.72 4.83 -19.05
C TRP A 82 -28.78 5.61 -18.26
N PRO A 83 -29.52 4.95 -17.36
CA PRO A 83 -30.53 5.64 -16.56
C PRO A 83 -29.89 6.60 -15.56
N VAL A 84 -30.47 7.79 -15.43
CA VAL A 84 -30.18 8.73 -14.34
C VAL A 84 -31.38 8.75 -13.40
N SER A 85 -31.11 8.57 -12.10
CA SER A 85 -32.14 8.64 -11.04
C SER A 85 -31.66 9.56 -9.95
N GLU A 86 -32.51 10.51 -9.53
CA GLU A 86 -32.18 11.47 -8.47
C GLU A 86 -30.82 12.15 -8.68
N SER A 87 -30.53 12.52 -9.93
CA SER A 87 -29.27 13.12 -10.40
C SER A 87 -28.04 12.20 -10.38
N HIS A 88 -28.15 10.93 -9.98
CA HIS A 88 -27.05 9.97 -10.00
C HIS A 88 -27.08 9.08 -11.24
N PHE A 89 -25.90 8.66 -11.71
CA PHE A 89 -25.78 7.69 -12.79
C PHE A 89 -24.61 6.73 -12.57
N LYS A 90 -24.71 5.56 -13.19
CA LYS A 90 -23.61 4.61 -13.40
C LYS A 90 -23.57 4.23 -14.87
N ALA A 91 -22.38 4.19 -15.45
CA ALA A 91 -22.19 3.85 -16.86
C ALA A 91 -20.99 2.93 -17.06
N LEU A 92 -21.16 1.90 -17.89
CA LEU A 92 -20.06 1.08 -18.41
C LEU A 92 -19.59 1.62 -19.74
N ILE A 93 -18.27 1.73 -19.90
CA ILE A 93 -17.63 2.29 -21.09
C ILE A 93 -16.68 1.26 -21.66
N TYR A 94 -16.90 0.87 -22.91
CA TYR A 94 -15.99 0.01 -23.66
C TYR A 94 -14.84 0.83 -24.23
N LEU A 95 -13.60 0.44 -23.90
CA LEU A 95 -12.39 1.14 -24.29
C LEU A 95 -11.56 0.29 -25.25
N THR A 96 -10.82 0.96 -26.13
CA THR A 96 -9.77 0.37 -26.96
C THR A 96 -8.40 0.83 -26.51
N PRO A 97 -7.33 0.04 -26.72
CA PRO A 97 -5.97 0.48 -26.46
C PRO A 97 -5.66 1.83 -27.11
N GLY A 98 -5.09 2.77 -26.34
CA GLY A 98 -4.80 4.13 -26.78
C GLY A 98 -5.77 5.19 -26.22
N PRO A 99 -5.84 6.38 -26.85
CA PRO A 99 -6.72 7.47 -26.42
C PRO A 99 -8.18 7.20 -26.79
N ASN A 100 -9.07 7.32 -25.83
CA ASN A 100 -10.52 7.16 -25.96
C ASN A 100 -11.17 8.51 -25.65
N ARG A 101 -11.84 9.11 -26.64
CA ARG A 101 -12.50 10.42 -26.50
C ARG A 101 -13.98 10.24 -26.28
N LEU A 102 -14.44 10.61 -25.08
CA LEU A 102 -15.79 10.37 -24.60
C LEU A 102 -16.58 11.67 -24.52
N ARG A 103 -17.84 11.58 -24.92
CA ARG A 103 -18.85 12.62 -24.76
C ARG A 103 -20.02 12.06 -23.98
N PHE A 104 -20.44 12.81 -22.96
CA PHE A 104 -21.55 12.48 -22.07
C PHE A 104 -22.65 13.51 -22.29
N ASP A 105 -23.80 13.10 -22.82
CA ASP A 105 -24.94 13.98 -23.07
C ASP A 105 -26.10 13.59 -22.16
N PHE A 106 -26.59 14.53 -21.34
CA PHE A 106 -27.74 14.31 -20.48
C PHE A 106 -29.04 14.84 -21.10
N THR A 107 -30.08 14.02 -21.09
CA THR A 107 -31.43 14.41 -21.51
C THR A 107 -32.45 14.07 -20.42
N SER A 108 -33.44 14.95 -20.22
CA SER A 108 -34.55 14.72 -19.29
C SER A 108 -35.85 15.24 -19.89
N PRO A 109 -36.99 14.54 -19.73
CA PRO A 109 -38.30 15.08 -20.08
C PRO A 109 -38.65 16.37 -19.32
N LYS A 110 -38.00 16.60 -18.17
CA LYS A 110 -38.22 17.78 -17.31
C LYS A 110 -37.43 19.03 -17.76
N LEU A 111 -36.54 18.91 -18.76
CA LEU A 111 -35.71 20.01 -19.27
C LEU A 111 -36.17 20.50 -20.64
N ALA A 112 -36.16 21.82 -20.82
CA ALA A 112 -36.36 22.43 -22.13
C ALA A 112 -35.14 22.15 -23.04
N ASN A 113 -35.37 21.95 -24.34
CA ASN A 113 -34.35 21.67 -25.38
C ASN A 113 -33.70 20.27 -25.37
N SER A 114 -34.30 19.26 -24.73
CA SER A 114 -33.81 17.86 -24.79
C SER A 114 -33.73 17.25 -26.20
N ASN A 115 -34.38 17.84 -27.21
CA ASN A 115 -34.37 17.43 -28.62
C ASN A 115 -33.64 18.40 -29.57
N SER A 116 -32.90 19.38 -29.03
CA SER A 116 -32.13 20.32 -29.86
C SER A 116 -30.80 19.69 -30.33
N PRO A 117 -30.35 19.93 -31.59
CA PRO A 117 -29.06 19.44 -32.08
C PRO A 117 -27.85 20.01 -31.32
N ASN A 118 -28.04 21.05 -30.48
CA ASN A 118 -27.06 21.54 -29.51
C ASN A 118 -27.48 21.12 -28.09
N PRO A 119 -27.02 19.96 -27.59
CA PRO A 119 -27.26 19.58 -26.20
C PRO A 119 -26.49 20.52 -25.27
N ILE A 120 -27.22 21.17 -24.37
CA ILE A 120 -26.70 22.17 -23.43
C ILE A 120 -26.00 21.48 -22.23
N HIS A 121 -26.26 20.19 -22.01
CA HIS A 121 -25.86 19.42 -20.83
C HIS A 121 -24.84 18.33 -21.18
N SER A 122 -23.69 18.76 -21.72
CA SER A 122 -22.64 17.85 -22.19
C SER A 122 -21.33 17.98 -21.42
N SER A 123 -20.66 16.85 -21.19
CA SER A 123 -19.30 16.79 -20.63
C SER A 123 -18.39 15.94 -21.52
N PHE A 124 -17.08 16.22 -21.48
CA PHE A 124 -16.09 15.51 -22.29
C PHE A 124 -15.00 14.91 -21.39
N LEU A 125 -14.48 13.76 -21.78
CA LEU A 125 -13.39 13.08 -21.08
C LEU A 125 -12.52 12.32 -22.08
N THR A 126 -11.21 12.47 -21.95
CA THR A 126 -10.23 11.65 -22.66
C THR A 126 -9.59 10.67 -21.69
N LEU A 127 -9.59 9.37 -22.04
CA LEU A 127 -8.97 8.31 -21.26
C LEU A 127 -7.93 7.58 -22.08
N HIS A 128 -6.82 7.19 -21.47
CA HIS A 128 -5.78 6.40 -22.12
C HIS A 128 -5.81 4.96 -21.60
N MET A 129 -6.27 4.02 -22.43
CA MET A 129 -6.26 2.61 -22.07
C MET A 129 -4.93 1.98 -22.47
N LEU A 130 -4.22 1.39 -21.51
CA LEU A 130 -2.96 0.67 -21.73
C LEU A 130 -3.09 -0.79 -21.27
N PRO A 131 -3.07 -1.77 -22.18
CA PRO A 131 -3.13 -3.18 -21.77
C PRO A 131 -1.83 -3.61 -21.07
N THR A 132 -1.96 -4.31 -19.94
CA THR A 132 -0.83 -4.83 -19.16
C THR A 132 -0.32 -6.17 -19.70
N LEU A 133 0.17 -6.19 -20.95
CA LEU A 133 0.51 -7.43 -21.68
C LEU A 133 1.56 -8.32 -21.01
N THR A 134 2.40 -7.76 -20.15
CA THR A 134 3.40 -8.50 -19.35
C THR A 134 2.79 -9.29 -18.20
N ASN A 135 1.57 -8.97 -17.79
CA ASN A 135 0.90 -9.66 -16.69
C ASN A 135 0.30 -10.99 -17.18
N PRO A 136 0.34 -12.05 -16.36
CA PRO A 136 -0.32 -13.30 -16.70
C PRO A 136 -1.85 -13.08 -16.78
N PRO A 137 -2.48 -13.46 -17.92
CA PRO A 137 -3.91 -13.27 -18.13
C PRO A 137 -4.73 -14.27 -17.31
N LEU A 138 -5.99 -13.92 -17.04
CA LEU A 138 -7.03 -14.89 -16.71
C LEU A 138 -7.56 -15.50 -18.01
N GLN A 139 -7.39 -16.82 -18.16
CA GLN A 139 -7.90 -17.59 -19.29
C GLN A 139 -9.36 -17.96 -19.06
N LEU A 140 -10.20 -17.73 -20.06
CA LEU A 140 -11.63 -18.04 -20.01
C LEU A 140 -11.90 -19.32 -20.80
N VAL A 141 -12.48 -20.32 -20.15
CA VAL A 141 -12.77 -21.64 -20.74
C VAL A 141 -14.25 -21.95 -20.61
N ILE A 142 -14.86 -22.46 -21.68
CA ILE A 142 -16.13 -23.18 -21.62
C ILE A 142 -15.82 -24.67 -21.82
N LEU A 143 -16.12 -25.48 -20.80
CA LEU A 143 -15.94 -26.92 -20.83
C LEU A 143 -17.30 -27.60 -21.03
N LEU A 144 -17.35 -28.52 -21.99
CA LEU A 144 -18.56 -29.29 -22.31
C LEU A 144 -18.20 -30.75 -22.56
N GLY A 145 -19.10 -31.68 -22.24
CA GLY A 145 -18.93 -33.11 -22.45
C GLY A 145 -18.64 -33.43 -23.92
N LYS A 146 -17.92 -34.53 -24.19
CA LYS A 146 -17.58 -34.94 -25.56
C LYS A 146 -18.79 -35.09 -26.48
N ASP A 147 -19.93 -35.51 -25.93
CA ASP A 147 -21.22 -35.72 -26.59
C ASP A 147 -22.22 -34.57 -26.37
N SER A 148 -21.78 -33.46 -25.76
CA SER A 148 -22.67 -32.33 -25.47
C SER A 148 -23.24 -31.66 -26.73
N PRO A 149 -24.53 -31.30 -26.75
CA PRO A 149 -25.12 -30.51 -27.83
C PRO A 149 -24.65 -29.04 -27.81
N GLY A 150 -23.92 -28.61 -26.77
CA GLY A 150 -23.46 -27.23 -26.62
C GLY A 150 -24.57 -26.27 -26.23
N THR A 151 -25.49 -26.70 -25.35
CA THR A 151 -26.63 -25.91 -24.88
C THR A 151 -26.69 -25.82 -23.37
N PHE A 152 -27.24 -24.73 -22.83
CA PHE A 152 -27.50 -24.56 -21.39
C PHE A 152 -28.99 -24.43 -21.08
N ASP A 153 -29.36 -24.54 -19.81
CA ASP A 153 -30.75 -24.46 -19.36
C ASP A 153 -31.33 -23.05 -19.50
N ALA A 154 -32.51 -22.95 -20.11
CA ALA A 154 -33.27 -21.73 -20.25
C ALA A 154 -34.77 -22.03 -20.35
N VAL A 155 -35.62 -21.05 -20.02
CA VAL A 155 -37.07 -21.17 -20.20
C VAL A 155 -37.44 -21.16 -21.69
N PRO A 156 -38.49 -21.90 -22.14
CA PRO A 156 -38.83 -22.02 -23.56
C PRO A 156 -39.01 -20.68 -24.28
N SER A 157 -39.70 -19.73 -23.66
CA SER A 157 -39.91 -18.38 -24.23
C SER A 157 -38.61 -17.61 -24.45
N ARG A 158 -37.57 -17.88 -23.64
CA ARG A 158 -36.25 -17.26 -23.80
C ARG A 158 -35.42 -17.98 -24.85
N ILE A 159 -35.56 -19.30 -24.97
CA ILE A 159 -34.94 -20.08 -26.07
C ILE A 159 -35.43 -19.54 -27.42
N GLU A 160 -36.74 -19.29 -27.56
CA GLU A 160 -37.31 -18.74 -28.80
C GLU A 160 -36.80 -17.33 -29.12
N ARG A 161 -36.57 -16.50 -28.09
CA ARG A 161 -36.16 -15.09 -28.26
C ARG A 161 -34.64 -14.90 -28.44
N GLU A 162 -33.84 -15.58 -27.64
CA GLU A 162 -32.38 -15.37 -27.52
C GLU A 162 -31.55 -16.58 -27.96
N GLY A 163 -32.16 -17.79 -27.97
CA GLY A 163 -31.46 -19.06 -28.09
C GLY A 163 -30.76 -19.49 -26.78
N ASN A 164 -30.27 -20.73 -26.75
CA ASN A 164 -29.51 -21.30 -25.62
C ASN A 164 -28.27 -22.09 -26.06
N GLY A 165 -27.78 -21.85 -27.28
CA GLY A 165 -26.61 -22.54 -27.83
C GLY A 165 -25.26 -21.96 -27.38
N LEU A 166 -24.18 -22.56 -27.87
CA LEU A 166 -22.81 -22.22 -27.52
C LEU A 166 -22.43 -20.77 -27.86
N ASP A 167 -22.89 -20.23 -28.99
CA ASP A 167 -22.58 -18.84 -29.40
C ASP A 167 -23.09 -17.82 -28.37
N ILE A 168 -24.34 -17.94 -27.93
CA ILE A 168 -24.92 -17.05 -26.92
C ILE A 168 -24.26 -17.29 -25.55
N ALA A 169 -23.88 -18.53 -25.22
CA ALA A 169 -23.13 -18.84 -24.01
C ALA A 169 -21.76 -18.14 -23.97
N ILE A 170 -21.01 -18.17 -25.09
CA ILE A 170 -19.73 -17.46 -25.24
C ILE A 170 -19.90 -15.97 -24.99
N ARG A 171 -20.94 -15.34 -25.58
CA ARG A 171 -21.21 -13.90 -25.42
C ARG A 171 -21.56 -13.53 -24.00
N LYS A 172 -22.48 -14.27 -23.39
CA LYS A 172 -22.90 -14.05 -21.99
C LYS A 172 -21.75 -14.26 -21.01
N PHE A 173 -20.92 -15.27 -21.22
CA PHE A 173 -19.74 -15.53 -20.38
C PHE A 173 -18.68 -14.45 -20.53
N ARG A 174 -18.41 -14.00 -21.75
CA ARG A 174 -17.49 -12.89 -22.02
C ARG A 174 -17.94 -11.59 -21.36
N MET A 175 -19.23 -11.27 -21.43
CA MET A 175 -19.78 -10.07 -20.79
C MET A 175 -19.66 -10.16 -19.27
N ALA A 176 -19.96 -11.30 -18.66
CA ALA A 176 -19.72 -11.53 -17.23
C ALA A 176 -18.25 -11.29 -16.84
N ALA A 177 -17.31 -11.77 -17.66
CA ALA A 177 -15.88 -11.52 -17.44
C ALA A 177 -15.51 -10.03 -17.49
N TYR A 178 -16.09 -9.27 -18.43
CA TYR A 178 -15.91 -7.81 -18.46
C TYR A 178 -16.50 -7.10 -17.26
N LEU A 179 -17.65 -7.55 -16.76
CA LEU A 179 -18.23 -7.03 -15.51
C LEU A 179 -17.30 -7.30 -14.32
N TRP A 180 -16.70 -8.48 -14.22
CA TRP A 180 -15.72 -8.80 -13.17
C TRP A 180 -14.50 -7.86 -13.22
N GLN A 181 -13.98 -7.60 -14.43
CA GLN A 181 -12.83 -6.72 -14.62
C GLN A 181 -13.18 -5.27 -14.23
N ALA A 182 -14.35 -4.77 -14.68
CA ALA A 182 -14.83 -3.42 -14.38
C ALA A 182 -15.08 -3.22 -12.88
N PHE A 183 -15.77 -4.18 -12.25
CA PHE A 183 -16.03 -4.20 -10.81
C PHE A 183 -14.72 -4.19 -10.02
N THR A 184 -13.81 -5.10 -10.32
CA THR A 184 -12.57 -5.25 -9.55
C THR A 184 -11.67 -4.02 -9.69
N ALA A 185 -11.55 -3.44 -10.88
CA ALA A 185 -10.76 -2.22 -11.09
C ALA A 185 -11.28 -1.04 -10.27
N GLU A 186 -12.60 -0.86 -10.21
CA GLU A 186 -13.22 0.25 -9.47
C GLU A 186 -13.16 0.03 -7.94
N GLN A 187 -13.33 -1.22 -7.48
CA GLN A 187 -13.14 -1.57 -6.07
C GLN A 187 -11.70 -1.34 -5.60
N MET A 188 -10.70 -1.70 -6.43
CA MET A 188 -9.28 -1.42 -6.14
C MET A 188 -8.99 0.08 -6.06
N TYR A 189 -9.58 0.88 -6.95
CA TYR A 189 -9.42 2.33 -6.95
C TYR A 189 -10.00 2.98 -5.70
N ARG A 190 -11.22 2.60 -5.31
CA ARG A 190 -11.88 3.10 -4.08
C ARG A 190 -11.14 2.70 -2.82
N ASN A 191 -10.43 1.57 -2.86
CA ASN A 191 -9.49 1.13 -1.84
C ASN A 191 -8.12 1.85 -1.89
N ARG A 192 -7.95 2.89 -2.71
CA ARG A 192 -6.70 3.65 -2.87
C ARG A 192 -5.50 2.83 -3.32
N LEU A 193 -5.76 1.72 -4.03
CA LEU A 193 -4.72 0.85 -4.58
C LEU A 193 -4.57 1.02 -6.09
N GLY A 194 -5.08 2.12 -6.67
CA GLY A 194 -5.11 2.34 -8.12
C GLY A 194 -6.15 1.47 -8.85
N ARG A 195 -6.45 1.79 -10.11
CA ARG A 195 -7.37 1.01 -10.95
C ARG A 195 -6.67 -0.24 -11.49
N ARG A 196 -6.58 -1.28 -10.66
CA ARG A 196 -5.87 -2.54 -10.95
C ARG A 196 -6.88 -3.65 -11.22
N ALA A 197 -6.69 -4.40 -12.30
CA ALA A 197 -7.47 -5.60 -12.58
C ALA A 197 -6.63 -6.60 -13.38
N PHE A 198 -7.04 -7.87 -13.36
CA PHE A 198 -6.49 -8.89 -14.26
C PHE A 198 -6.86 -8.59 -15.71
N ARG A 199 -5.99 -9.00 -16.64
CA ARG A 199 -6.26 -8.93 -18.10
C ARG A 199 -6.79 -10.27 -18.61
N PHE A 200 -7.37 -10.26 -19.80
CA PHE A 200 -7.73 -11.47 -20.54
C PHE A 200 -6.77 -11.68 -21.72
N GLU A 201 -6.61 -12.92 -22.17
CA GLU A 201 -6.14 -13.18 -23.53
C GLU A 201 -7.20 -12.65 -24.51
N GLU A 202 -6.78 -11.96 -25.56
CA GLU A 202 -7.70 -11.37 -26.54
C GLU A 202 -7.46 -11.98 -27.92
N GLU A 203 -8.52 -12.04 -28.71
CA GLU A 203 -8.52 -12.48 -30.11
C GLU A 203 -9.30 -11.51 -30.98
N TRP A 204 -8.96 -11.45 -32.27
CA TRP A 204 -9.64 -10.61 -33.24
C TRP A 204 -10.82 -11.36 -33.86
N ILE A 205 -12.04 -11.01 -33.45
CA ILE A 205 -13.29 -11.68 -33.84
C ILE A 205 -14.39 -10.65 -34.12
N THR A 206 -15.54 -11.10 -34.63
CA THR A 206 -16.72 -10.24 -34.74
C THR A 206 -17.11 -9.72 -33.35
N GLY A 207 -17.28 -8.41 -33.24
CA GLY A 207 -17.55 -7.73 -31.97
C GLY A 207 -18.80 -8.28 -31.30
N THR A 208 -18.68 -8.57 -30.00
CA THR A 208 -19.78 -9.14 -29.20
C THR A 208 -20.25 -8.21 -28.09
N SER A 209 -19.53 -7.11 -27.87
CA SER A 209 -19.81 -6.16 -26.79
C SER A 209 -21.01 -5.25 -27.06
N ASN A 210 -21.53 -5.19 -28.29
CA ASN A 210 -22.76 -4.48 -28.67
C ASN A 210 -23.50 -5.20 -29.80
N TYR A 211 -24.78 -4.87 -29.99
CA TYR A 211 -25.64 -5.49 -31.00
C TYR A 211 -25.24 -5.16 -32.44
N ARG A 212 -24.85 -3.90 -32.68
CA ARG A 212 -24.60 -3.37 -34.02
C ARG A 212 -23.40 -4.02 -34.69
N ASP A 213 -22.32 -4.25 -33.95
CA ASP A 213 -21.12 -4.85 -34.49
C ASP A 213 -21.35 -6.30 -34.91
N ARG A 214 -22.20 -7.02 -34.20
CA ARG A 214 -22.62 -8.37 -34.60
C ARG A 214 -23.42 -8.35 -35.89
N GLU A 215 -24.41 -7.46 -36.00
CA GLU A 215 -25.26 -7.35 -37.19
C GLU A 215 -24.49 -6.91 -38.44
N LEU A 216 -23.51 -6.03 -38.27
CA LEU A 216 -22.69 -5.50 -39.36
C LEU A 216 -21.41 -6.31 -39.61
N GLY A 217 -21.10 -7.31 -38.78
CA GLY A 217 -19.86 -8.07 -38.87
C GLY A 217 -18.59 -7.27 -38.53
N THR A 218 -18.72 -6.17 -37.78
CA THR A 218 -17.57 -5.34 -37.36
C THR A 218 -16.65 -6.16 -36.47
N MET A 219 -15.37 -6.23 -36.83
CA MET A 219 -14.38 -6.97 -36.05
C MET A 219 -13.81 -6.13 -34.91
N ARG A 220 -13.57 -6.75 -33.75
CA ARG A 220 -12.91 -6.15 -32.60
C ARG A 220 -11.95 -7.14 -31.94
N SER A 221 -10.97 -6.61 -31.21
CA SER A 221 -10.23 -7.41 -30.24
C SER A 221 -11.19 -7.67 -29.09
N GLU A 222 -11.46 -8.92 -28.74
CA GLU A 222 -12.38 -9.32 -27.66
C GLU A 222 -11.70 -10.39 -26.79
N ALA A 223 -12.17 -10.60 -25.56
CA ALA A 223 -11.60 -11.61 -24.68
C ALA A 223 -11.87 -13.00 -25.26
N LYS A 224 -10.81 -13.79 -25.40
CA LYS A 224 -10.84 -15.12 -26.00
C LYS A 224 -11.51 -16.10 -25.05
N ILE A 225 -12.46 -16.87 -25.59
CA ILE A 225 -13.11 -17.97 -24.87
C ILE A 225 -12.64 -19.28 -25.50
N HIS A 226 -11.89 -20.07 -24.73
CA HIS A 226 -11.45 -21.40 -25.18
C HIS A 226 -12.60 -22.39 -24.98
N VAL A 227 -13.04 -23.03 -26.05
CA VAL A 227 -14.07 -24.08 -25.97
C VAL A 227 -13.37 -25.44 -25.94
N ILE A 228 -13.52 -26.17 -24.83
CA ILE A 228 -12.87 -27.46 -24.62
C ILE A 228 -13.93 -28.56 -24.52
N ARG A 229 -13.76 -29.61 -25.33
CA ARG A 229 -14.53 -30.85 -25.22
C ARG A 229 -13.84 -31.76 -24.21
N SER A 230 -14.54 -32.07 -23.12
CA SER A 230 -14.07 -32.94 -22.05
C SER A 230 -13.87 -34.37 -22.54
N SER A 231 -12.96 -35.11 -21.92
CA SER A 231 -12.86 -36.56 -22.09
C SER A 231 -14.11 -37.33 -21.59
N LYS A 232 -14.90 -36.69 -20.71
CA LYS A 232 -16.13 -37.23 -20.11
C LYS A 232 -17.37 -36.92 -20.97
N THR A 233 -18.36 -37.81 -20.91
CA THR A 233 -19.70 -37.59 -21.45
C THR A 233 -20.52 -36.65 -20.57
N VAL A 234 -21.59 -36.07 -21.13
CA VAL A 234 -22.57 -35.29 -20.36
C VAL A 234 -23.18 -36.13 -19.22
N ALA A 235 -23.45 -37.41 -19.47
CA ALA A 235 -23.98 -38.32 -18.45
C ALA A 235 -23.02 -38.50 -17.27
N GLU A 236 -21.72 -38.66 -17.54
CA GLU A 236 -20.69 -38.76 -16.50
C GLU A 236 -20.52 -37.44 -15.72
N LEU A 237 -20.59 -36.29 -16.39
CA LEU A 237 -20.49 -34.98 -15.74
C LEU A 237 -21.73 -34.68 -14.87
N ARG A 238 -22.90 -35.19 -15.25
CA ARG A 238 -24.17 -35.00 -14.53
C ARG A 238 -24.50 -36.11 -13.53
N ASP A 239 -23.57 -37.03 -13.25
CA ASP A 239 -23.78 -38.09 -12.27
C ASP A 239 -24.08 -37.50 -10.87
N LEU A 240 -25.13 -38.00 -10.23
CA LEU A 240 -25.54 -37.56 -8.89
C LEU A 240 -24.48 -37.83 -7.82
N ASN A 241 -23.63 -38.84 -8.00
CA ASN A 241 -22.51 -39.14 -7.10
C ASN A 241 -21.34 -38.16 -7.26
N VAL A 242 -21.36 -37.34 -8.31
CA VAL A 242 -20.35 -36.31 -8.60
C VAL A 242 -20.88 -34.90 -8.28
N ALA A 243 -22.21 -34.72 -8.25
CA ALA A 243 -22.83 -33.44 -7.96
C ALA A 243 -22.48 -32.89 -6.56
N GLN A 244 -21.89 -31.69 -6.51
CA GLN A 244 -21.42 -31.06 -5.26
C GLN A 244 -22.56 -30.81 -4.25
N GLN A 245 -23.78 -30.56 -4.73
CA GLN A 245 -24.94 -30.28 -3.88
C GLN A 245 -25.54 -31.54 -3.23
N ASN A 246 -25.13 -32.76 -3.64
CA ASN A 246 -25.65 -34.00 -3.08
C ASN A 246 -24.85 -34.40 -1.83
N GLN A 247 -25.42 -34.25 -0.63
CA GLN A 247 -24.76 -34.60 0.63
C GLN A 247 -24.36 -36.08 0.74
N ASN A 248 -25.00 -36.98 -0.04
CA ASN A 248 -24.71 -38.41 -0.04
C ASN A 248 -23.71 -38.83 -1.13
N ALA A 249 -23.22 -37.89 -1.94
CA ALA A 249 -22.28 -38.18 -3.02
C ALA A 249 -20.89 -38.53 -2.47
N THR A 250 -20.31 -39.62 -2.98
CA THR A 250 -18.97 -40.08 -2.59
C THR A 250 -17.85 -39.46 -3.44
N ARG A 251 -18.17 -38.77 -4.54
CA ARG A 251 -17.22 -38.27 -5.55
C ARG A 251 -17.41 -36.77 -5.87
N GLN A 252 -17.81 -35.96 -4.89
CA GLN A 252 -18.10 -34.53 -5.08
C GLN A 252 -16.91 -33.69 -5.62
N GLY A 253 -15.66 -34.15 -5.45
CA GLY A 253 -14.45 -33.47 -5.92
C GLY A 253 -14.04 -33.80 -7.37
N ASP A 254 -14.72 -34.74 -8.02
CA ASP A 254 -14.29 -35.28 -9.31
C ASP A 254 -14.44 -34.26 -10.46
N LEU A 255 -15.45 -33.38 -10.43
CA LEU A 255 -15.61 -32.33 -11.46
C LEU A 255 -14.40 -31.41 -11.55
N PHE A 256 -13.82 -31.03 -10.41
CA PHE A 256 -12.61 -30.22 -10.37
C PHE A 256 -11.42 -30.96 -10.96
N SER A 257 -11.29 -32.25 -10.64
CA SER A 257 -10.23 -33.10 -11.18
C SER A 257 -10.35 -33.27 -12.70
N PHE A 258 -11.56 -33.52 -13.21
CA PHE A 258 -11.84 -33.66 -14.64
C PHE A 258 -11.53 -32.35 -15.40
N ALA A 259 -12.04 -31.22 -14.90
CA ALA A 259 -11.77 -29.92 -15.50
C ALA A 259 -10.27 -29.58 -15.47
N SER A 260 -9.58 -29.88 -14.37
CA SER A 260 -8.14 -29.67 -14.23
C SER A 260 -7.34 -30.48 -15.26
N GLU A 261 -7.68 -31.75 -15.45
CA GLU A 261 -7.04 -32.62 -16.44
C GLU A 261 -7.26 -32.11 -17.88
N ASP A 262 -8.51 -31.83 -18.25
CA ASP A 262 -8.84 -31.34 -19.60
C ASP A 262 -8.16 -29.98 -19.90
N VAL A 263 -8.13 -29.07 -18.92
CA VAL A 263 -7.45 -27.77 -19.03
C VAL A 263 -5.93 -27.94 -19.15
N LYS A 264 -5.31 -28.82 -18.34
CA LYS A 264 -3.87 -29.11 -18.46
C LYS A 264 -3.52 -29.69 -19.82
N ASN A 265 -4.35 -30.59 -20.35
CA ASN A 265 -4.16 -31.19 -21.67
C ASN A 265 -4.28 -30.16 -22.81
N HIS A 266 -5.13 -29.16 -22.66
CA HIS A 266 -5.29 -28.07 -23.64
C HIS A 266 -4.12 -27.07 -23.60
N PHE A 267 -3.79 -26.53 -22.43
CA PHE A 267 -2.78 -25.46 -22.31
C PHE A 267 -1.35 -25.96 -22.23
N LYS A 268 -1.11 -27.20 -21.76
CA LYS A 268 0.21 -27.82 -21.62
C LYS A 268 1.25 -26.88 -20.97
N PRO A 269 0.99 -26.37 -19.75
CA PRO A 269 1.88 -25.41 -19.09
C PRO A 269 3.28 -26.02 -18.88
N GLN A 270 4.31 -25.22 -19.14
CA GLN A 270 5.69 -25.63 -18.85
C GLN A 270 5.97 -25.56 -17.35
N PRO A 271 6.92 -26.35 -16.81
CA PRO A 271 7.30 -26.27 -15.40
C PRO A 271 7.63 -24.84 -14.96
N GLY A 272 6.99 -24.37 -13.88
CA GLY A 272 7.12 -23.00 -13.38
C GLY A 272 6.28 -21.93 -14.10
N GLN A 273 5.61 -22.25 -15.20
CA GLN A 273 4.67 -21.34 -15.88
C GLN A 273 3.28 -21.45 -15.24
N LYS A 274 2.97 -20.54 -14.31
CA LYS A 274 1.64 -20.46 -13.70
C LYS A 274 0.59 -20.01 -14.72
N GLN A 275 -0.49 -20.78 -14.83
CA GLN A 275 -1.69 -20.50 -15.62
C GLN A 275 -2.86 -20.24 -14.69
N TYR A 276 -3.63 -19.19 -14.99
CA TYR A 276 -4.83 -18.81 -14.26
C TYR A 276 -6.02 -19.05 -15.17
N VAL A 277 -6.86 -20.03 -14.87
CA VAL A 277 -7.93 -20.48 -15.75
C VAL A 277 -9.25 -20.53 -15.00
N THR A 278 -10.28 -19.87 -15.55
CA THR A 278 -11.65 -20.02 -15.08
C THR A 278 -12.48 -20.77 -16.10
N VAL A 279 -13.26 -21.74 -15.63
CA VAL A 279 -14.04 -22.68 -16.43
C VAL A 279 -15.52 -22.50 -16.14
N LEU A 280 -16.29 -22.29 -17.19
CA LEU A 280 -17.74 -22.44 -17.18
C LEU A 280 -18.09 -23.86 -17.65
N LEU A 281 -18.69 -24.66 -16.77
CA LEU A 281 -19.22 -25.98 -17.10
C LEU A 281 -20.56 -25.80 -17.83
N LEU A 282 -20.55 -25.92 -19.16
CA LEU A 282 -21.70 -25.59 -19.99
C LEU A 282 -22.88 -26.53 -19.76
N ASP A 283 -22.58 -27.80 -19.46
CA ASP A 283 -23.58 -28.85 -19.29
C ASP A 283 -24.19 -28.89 -17.89
N ALA A 284 -24.04 -27.85 -17.06
CA ALA A 284 -24.78 -27.78 -15.80
C ALA A 284 -26.31 -27.82 -16.08
N HIS A 285 -27.04 -28.61 -15.29
CA HIS A 285 -28.46 -28.88 -15.55
C HIS A 285 -29.28 -28.97 -14.27
N TRP A 286 -30.45 -28.35 -14.29
CA TRP A 286 -31.46 -28.41 -13.24
C TRP A 286 -32.24 -29.74 -13.29
N ASP A 287 -31.85 -30.68 -12.42
CA ASP A 287 -32.56 -31.93 -12.25
C ASP A 287 -33.73 -31.76 -11.28
N LYS A 288 -34.92 -31.53 -11.85
CA LYS A 288 -36.17 -31.38 -11.11
C LYS A 288 -36.52 -32.59 -10.24
N ARG A 289 -36.11 -33.80 -10.64
CA ARG A 289 -36.50 -35.04 -9.93
C ARG A 289 -35.82 -35.09 -8.57
N HIS A 290 -34.58 -34.62 -8.52
CA HIS A 290 -33.75 -34.59 -7.31
C HIS A 290 -33.67 -33.19 -6.69
N ASN A 291 -34.31 -32.19 -7.30
CA ASN A 291 -34.36 -30.79 -6.87
C ASN A 291 -32.95 -30.20 -6.65
N MET A 292 -32.04 -30.45 -7.59
CA MET A 292 -30.64 -30.03 -7.49
C MET A 292 -29.99 -29.78 -8.85
N ILE A 293 -28.84 -29.10 -8.84
CA ILE A 293 -28.08 -28.84 -10.06
C ILE A 293 -27.02 -29.94 -10.25
N THR A 294 -27.08 -30.62 -11.39
CA THR A 294 -26.10 -31.63 -11.84
C THR A 294 -25.10 -31.01 -12.80
N GLY A 295 -23.88 -31.55 -12.91
CA GLY A 295 -22.83 -30.96 -13.76
C GLY A 295 -22.34 -29.58 -13.31
N HIS A 296 -22.58 -29.23 -12.04
CA HIS A 296 -22.17 -27.98 -11.41
C HIS A 296 -21.26 -28.28 -10.22
N ALA A 297 -20.17 -27.51 -10.15
CA ALA A 297 -19.37 -27.34 -8.96
C ALA A 297 -18.91 -25.88 -8.92
N ALA A 298 -18.89 -25.31 -7.73
CA ALA A 298 -18.32 -24.01 -7.41
C ALA A 298 -17.09 -24.27 -6.53
N LEU A 299 -15.92 -24.26 -7.17
CA LEU A 299 -14.64 -24.52 -6.53
C LEU A 299 -13.54 -23.68 -7.20
N GLY A 300 -12.72 -23.02 -6.39
CA GLY A 300 -11.57 -22.25 -6.84
C GLY A 300 -10.32 -22.57 -6.02
N GLY A 301 -9.17 -22.50 -6.69
CA GLY A 301 -7.85 -22.72 -6.10
C GLY A 301 -6.93 -23.50 -7.02
N GLY A 302 -5.75 -23.88 -6.54
CA GLY A 302 -4.83 -24.68 -7.33
C GLY A 302 -3.44 -24.79 -6.72
N GLY A 303 -2.71 -25.82 -7.15
CA GLY A 303 -1.34 -26.08 -6.75
C GLY A 303 -0.43 -26.23 -7.97
N GLY A 304 0.83 -25.78 -7.85
CA GLY A 304 1.80 -25.84 -8.94
C GLY A 304 1.50 -24.85 -10.07
N GLU A 305 1.52 -25.34 -11.31
CA GLU A 305 1.42 -24.56 -12.53
C GLU A 305 -0.01 -24.16 -12.93
N LEU A 306 -1.06 -24.74 -12.33
CA LEU A 306 -2.46 -24.42 -12.68
C LEU A 306 -3.24 -23.92 -11.47
N GLN A 307 -3.78 -22.71 -11.60
CA GLN A 307 -4.78 -22.12 -10.71
C GLN A 307 -6.13 -22.14 -11.43
N LEU A 308 -7.12 -22.81 -10.86
CA LEU A 308 -8.37 -23.15 -11.52
C LEU A 308 -9.58 -22.65 -10.72
N ALA A 309 -10.55 -22.07 -11.41
CA ALA A 309 -11.87 -21.78 -10.87
C ALA A 309 -12.90 -22.48 -11.77
N ILE A 310 -13.87 -23.20 -11.20
CA ILE A 310 -14.94 -23.84 -11.97
C ILE A 310 -16.30 -23.36 -11.46
N PHE A 311 -17.24 -23.15 -12.38
CA PHE A 311 -18.61 -22.80 -12.07
C PHE A 311 -19.56 -23.30 -13.17
N GLY A 312 -20.80 -23.66 -12.83
CA GLY A 312 -21.79 -24.15 -13.79
C GLY A 312 -22.56 -23.07 -14.56
N SER A 313 -23.16 -23.45 -15.68
CA SER A 313 -23.99 -22.59 -16.53
C SER A 313 -25.44 -22.41 -16.06
N GLN A 314 -25.83 -22.89 -14.88
CA GLN A 314 -27.24 -22.97 -14.44
C GLN A 314 -27.99 -21.62 -14.42
N ALA A 315 -27.26 -20.52 -14.23
CA ALA A 315 -27.81 -19.16 -14.19
C ALA A 315 -27.56 -18.37 -15.50
N LEU A 316 -26.92 -19.00 -16.49
CA LEU A 316 -26.39 -18.32 -17.67
C LEU A 316 -27.48 -17.64 -18.51
N GLN A 317 -28.72 -18.16 -18.52
CA GLN A 317 -29.81 -17.52 -19.24
C GLN A 317 -30.04 -16.06 -18.82
N SER A 318 -29.80 -15.73 -17.55
CA SER A 318 -30.06 -14.42 -16.97
C SER A 318 -28.92 -13.43 -17.18
N TYR A 319 -27.79 -13.87 -17.75
CA TYR A 319 -26.64 -12.99 -17.95
C TYR A 319 -26.87 -12.03 -19.12
N PRO A 320 -26.33 -10.80 -19.04
CA PRO A 320 -26.30 -9.90 -20.19
C PRO A 320 -25.41 -10.47 -21.30
N SER A 321 -25.79 -10.29 -22.56
CA SER A 321 -24.99 -10.75 -23.70
C SER A 321 -24.13 -9.64 -24.32
N THR A 322 -24.55 -8.39 -24.15
CA THR A 322 -23.86 -7.18 -24.59
C THR A 322 -23.83 -6.12 -23.47
N ILE A 323 -23.18 -4.97 -23.68
CA ILE A 323 -23.15 -3.87 -22.70
C ILE A 323 -24.54 -3.26 -22.49
N GLU A 324 -25.35 -3.16 -23.55
CA GLU A 324 -26.70 -2.62 -23.50
C GLU A 324 -27.66 -3.50 -22.69
N ASP A 325 -27.35 -4.79 -22.56
CA ASP A 325 -28.14 -5.74 -21.78
C ASP A 325 -27.90 -5.66 -20.27
N VAL A 326 -26.84 -4.96 -19.82
CA VAL A 326 -26.44 -4.99 -18.40
C VAL A 326 -27.54 -4.45 -17.50
N VAL A 327 -28.10 -3.28 -17.81
CA VAL A 327 -29.20 -2.70 -17.01
C VAL A 327 -30.48 -3.53 -17.12
N PRO A 328 -30.93 -3.95 -18.33
CA PRO A 328 -32.07 -4.88 -18.47
C PRO A 328 -31.92 -6.18 -17.68
N ALA A 329 -30.77 -6.86 -17.76
CA ALA A 329 -30.52 -8.12 -17.07
C ALA A 329 -30.59 -7.97 -15.54
N PHE A 330 -30.00 -6.89 -15.01
CA PHE A 330 -30.02 -6.59 -13.57
C PHE A 330 -31.31 -5.90 -13.08
N SER A 331 -32.28 -5.69 -13.96
CA SER A 331 -33.60 -5.13 -13.64
C SER A 331 -34.76 -6.08 -14.00
N ASP A 332 -34.47 -7.28 -14.50
CA ASP A 332 -35.45 -8.26 -14.95
C ASP A 332 -36.12 -8.96 -13.76
N CYS A 333 -37.30 -8.47 -13.38
CA CYS A 333 -38.13 -9.01 -12.30
C CYS A 333 -38.93 -10.27 -12.69
N THR A 334 -38.71 -10.86 -13.88
CA THR A 334 -39.39 -12.09 -14.28
C THR A 334 -39.09 -13.18 -13.27
N VAL A 335 -40.15 -13.84 -12.77
CA VAL A 335 -40.05 -14.90 -11.77
C VAL A 335 -39.34 -16.12 -12.37
N THR A 336 -38.44 -16.71 -11.60
CA THR A 336 -37.72 -17.93 -11.98
C THR A 336 -38.67 -19.11 -12.05
N ASP A 337 -38.80 -19.72 -13.23
CA ASP A 337 -39.62 -20.93 -13.41
C ASP A 337 -38.79 -22.19 -13.12
N THR A 338 -39.00 -22.76 -11.93
CA THR A 338 -38.33 -23.98 -11.47
C THR A 338 -38.74 -25.24 -12.25
N ASN A 339 -39.68 -25.12 -13.19
CA ASN A 339 -39.91 -26.12 -14.23
C ASN A 339 -38.89 -26.06 -15.36
N HIS A 340 -37.93 -25.16 -15.39
CA HIS A 340 -36.93 -25.14 -16.46
C HIS A 340 -35.53 -24.82 -15.96
N VAL A 341 -35.42 -24.03 -14.89
CA VAL A 341 -34.14 -23.54 -14.39
C VAL A 341 -34.06 -23.59 -12.87
N ALA A 342 -32.84 -23.56 -12.33
CA ALA A 342 -32.63 -23.63 -10.89
C ALA A 342 -32.98 -22.31 -10.18
N ASN A 343 -33.58 -22.41 -8.99
CA ASN A 343 -33.58 -21.34 -7.99
C ASN A 343 -32.48 -21.65 -6.96
N ASP A 344 -31.25 -21.32 -7.32
CA ASP A 344 -30.05 -21.62 -6.55
C ASP A 344 -30.15 -21.07 -5.12
N CYS A 345 -29.90 -21.94 -4.14
CA CYS A 345 -30.08 -21.73 -2.70
C CYS A 345 -31.43 -21.11 -2.27
N ASN A 346 -32.50 -21.17 -3.09
CA ASN A 346 -33.74 -20.42 -2.89
C ASN A 346 -33.55 -18.88 -2.82
N GLU A 347 -32.45 -18.36 -3.38
CA GLU A 347 -32.08 -16.94 -3.32
C GLU A 347 -32.16 -16.23 -4.68
N SER A 348 -32.56 -16.96 -5.74
CA SER A 348 -32.68 -16.49 -7.13
C SER A 348 -34.12 -16.61 -7.64
N GLY A 349 -35.08 -16.07 -6.89
CA GLY A 349 -36.51 -16.13 -7.23
C GLY A 349 -36.92 -15.28 -8.45
N SER A 350 -36.04 -14.42 -8.95
CA SER A 350 -36.20 -13.68 -10.19
C SER A 350 -34.92 -13.67 -11.04
N ASN A 351 -35.06 -13.33 -12.32
CA ASN A 351 -33.95 -13.34 -13.27
C ASN A 351 -32.77 -12.44 -12.86
N TRP A 352 -33.02 -11.24 -12.34
CA TRP A 352 -31.92 -10.36 -11.90
C TRP A 352 -31.20 -10.91 -10.66
N GLU A 353 -31.92 -11.58 -9.75
CA GLU A 353 -31.31 -12.26 -8.60
C GLU A 353 -30.48 -13.47 -9.05
N ALA A 354 -30.95 -14.21 -10.06
CA ALA A 354 -30.19 -15.29 -10.69
C ALA A 354 -28.93 -14.77 -11.39
N ALA A 355 -28.98 -13.63 -12.06
CA ALA A 355 -27.82 -12.99 -12.68
C ALA A 355 -26.77 -12.59 -11.63
N ASN A 356 -27.20 -12.00 -10.50
CA ASN A 356 -26.31 -11.68 -9.39
C ASN A 356 -25.62 -12.93 -8.82
N ILE A 357 -26.39 -13.97 -8.53
CA ILE A 357 -25.85 -15.20 -7.92
C ILE A 357 -24.89 -15.89 -8.90
N GLY A 358 -25.27 -16.06 -10.16
CA GLY A 358 -24.39 -16.71 -11.13
C GLY A 358 -23.09 -15.94 -11.37
N ILE A 359 -23.18 -14.67 -11.78
CA ILE A 359 -22.00 -13.85 -12.11
C ILE A 359 -21.14 -13.65 -10.87
N GLY A 360 -21.79 -13.45 -9.73
CA GLY A 360 -21.17 -13.19 -8.44
C GLY A 360 -20.48 -14.39 -7.81
N ALA A 361 -21.14 -15.54 -7.76
CA ALA A 361 -20.56 -16.76 -7.23
C ALA A 361 -19.41 -17.25 -8.11
N HIS A 362 -19.50 -17.11 -9.43
CA HIS A 362 -18.34 -17.39 -10.29
C HIS A 362 -17.17 -16.43 -10.02
N LEU A 363 -17.45 -15.14 -9.75
CA LEU A 363 -16.41 -14.19 -9.33
C LEU A 363 -15.77 -14.57 -7.97
N HIS A 364 -16.54 -15.14 -7.05
CA HIS A 364 -16.02 -15.67 -5.80
C HIS A 364 -15.01 -16.80 -6.04
N GLU A 365 -15.30 -17.75 -6.93
CA GLU A 365 -14.36 -18.81 -7.30
C GLU A 365 -13.11 -18.25 -8.00
N VAL A 366 -13.27 -17.21 -8.82
CA VAL A 366 -12.15 -16.47 -9.41
C VAL A 366 -11.30 -15.78 -8.31
N GLY A 367 -11.92 -15.33 -7.22
CA GLY A 367 -11.23 -14.82 -6.03
C GLY A 367 -10.33 -15.88 -5.38
N HIS A 368 -10.84 -17.09 -5.15
CA HIS A 368 -10.04 -18.22 -4.64
C HIS A 368 -8.88 -18.57 -5.58
N LEU A 369 -9.11 -18.57 -6.90
CA LEU A 369 -8.06 -18.76 -7.91
C LEU A 369 -6.92 -17.73 -7.80
N PHE A 370 -7.21 -16.50 -7.36
CA PHE A 370 -6.21 -15.46 -7.11
C PHE A 370 -5.66 -15.46 -5.68
N GLY A 371 -6.01 -16.45 -4.86
CA GLY A 371 -5.49 -16.64 -3.50
C GLY A 371 -6.24 -15.90 -2.40
N CYS A 372 -7.47 -15.46 -2.64
CA CYS A 372 -8.33 -14.89 -1.61
C CYS A 372 -9.03 -16.00 -0.83
N PRO A 373 -8.88 -16.08 0.51
CA PRO A 373 -9.68 -16.98 1.34
C PRO A 373 -11.08 -16.38 1.60
N HIS A 374 -11.94 -17.12 2.30
CA HIS A 374 -13.17 -16.55 2.85
C HIS A 374 -12.87 -15.38 3.79
N GLN A 375 -13.78 -14.42 3.83
CA GLN A 375 -13.69 -13.20 4.64
C GLN A 375 -15.00 -12.95 5.39
N GLU A 376 -15.00 -12.01 6.33
CA GLU A 376 -16.19 -11.62 7.09
C GLU A 376 -17.19 -10.74 6.32
N ASN A 377 -16.80 -10.22 5.15
CA ASN A 377 -17.67 -9.45 4.26
C ASN A 377 -17.12 -9.45 2.82
N GLY A 378 -17.87 -8.85 1.91
CA GLY A 378 -17.50 -8.75 0.50
C GLY A 378 -17.75 -10.04 -0.31
N VAL A 379 -17.26 -10.06 -1.54
CA VAL A 379 -17.47 -11.17 -2.50
C VAL A 379 -17.11 -12.52 -1.86
N MET A 380 -16.05 -12.57 -1.04
CA MET A 380 -15.57 -13.79 -0.38
C MET A 380 -16.47 -14.30 0.77
N LEU A 381 -17.54 -13.59 1.15
CA LEU A 381 -18.57 -14.09 2.08
C LEU A 381 -19.91 -14.43 1.41
N ARG A 382 -20.16 -14.00 0.15
CA ARG A 382 -21.46 -13.99 -0.58
C ARG A 382 -22.12 -12.61 -0.73
N ASP A 383 -21.36 -11.52 -0.57
CA ASP A 383 -21.88 -10.18 -0.81
C ASP A 383 -22.29 -9.91 -2.27
N TYR A 384 -21.91 -10.80 -3.18
CA TYR A 384 -22.23 -10.73 -4.60
C TYR A 384 -23.73 -10.89 -4.92
N VAL A 385 -24.57 -11.26 -3.95
CA VAL A 385 -26.04 -11.26 -4.11
C VAL A 385 -26.64 -9.88 -4.41
N ARG A 386 -25.84 -8.81 -4.23
CA ARG A 386 -26.12 -7.43 -4.59
C ARG A 386 -25.16 -6.87 -5.65
N LEU A 387 -24.54 -7.72 -6.48
CA LEU A 387 -23.57 -7.33 -7.49
C LEU A 387 -24.15 -6.32 -8.50
N ASN A 388 -25.43 -6.44 -8.86
CA ASN A 388 -26.18 -5.49 -9.69
C ASN A 388 -25.96 -4.03 -9.27
N ARG A 389 -25.84 -3.79 -7.97
CA ARG A 389 -25.68 -2.45 -7.42
C ARG A 389 -24.44 -1.74 -7.94
N SER A 390 -23.40 -2.45 -8.37
CA SER A 390 -22.21 -1.83 -8.98
C SER A 390 -22.42 -1.35 -10.41
N PHE A 391 -23.52 -1.76 -11.06
CA PHE A 391 -23.80 -1.48 -12.47
C PHE A 391 -25.13 -0.73 -12.69
N THR A 392 -26.03 -0.73 -11.71
CA THR A 392 -27.32 -0.04 -11.77
C THR A 392 -27.43 1.04 -10.70
N ILE A 393 -28.25 2.08 -10.98
CA ILE A 393 -28.52 3.16 -10.02
C ILE A 393 -29.81 2.95 -9.23
N ARG A 394 -30.62 1.95 -9.62
CA ARG A 394 -31.79 1.52 -8.85
C ARG A 394 -31.82 0.01 -8.74
N GLU A 395 -32.23 -0.45 -7.56
CA GLU A 395 -32.51 -1.86 -7.30
C GLU A 395 -34.01 -2.14 -7.52
N PRO A 396 -34.36 -3.22 -8.23
CA PRO A 396 -35.75 -3.69 -8.34
C PRO A 396 -36.26 -4.32 -7.03
N TYR A 397 -37.50 -4.83 -7.05
CA TYR A 397 -38.04 -5.62 -5.92
C TYR A 397 -37.24 -6.92 -5.75
N SER A 398 -36.84 -7.21 -4.52
CA SER A 398 -36.12 -8.43 -4.15
C SER A 398 -37.08 -9.48 -3.63
N THR A 399 -37.15 -10.63 -4.31
CA THR A 399 -37.98 -11.74 -3.90
C THR A 399 -37.37 -12.47 -2.70
N ARG A 400 -36.03 -12.50 -2.62
CA ARG A 400 -35.26 -13.07 -1.51
C ARG A 400 -35.53 -12.36 -0.19
N THR A 401 -35.44 -11.03 -0.17
CA THR A 401 -35.59 -10.22 1.06
C THR A 401 -37.00 -9.65 1.25
N LYS A 402 -37.89 -9.85 0.26
CA LYS A 402 -39.27 -9.32 0.21
C LYS A 402 -39.34 -7.79 0.40
N SER A 403 -38.30 -7.08 -0.02
CA SER A 403 -38.16 -5.63 0.15
C SER A 403 -38.28 -4.89 -1.18
N LYS A 404 -38.90 -3.70 -1.16
CA LYS A 404 -38.83 -2.76 -2.28
C LYS A 404 -37.40 -2.25 -2.39
N GLY A 405 -36.81 -2.36 -3.58
CA GLY A 405 -35.54 -1.70 -3.88
C GLY A 405 -35.69 -0.18 -3.99
N GLY A 406 -34.60 0.50 -4.31
CA GLY A 406 -34.54 1.97 -4.33
C GLY A 406 -33.28 2.49 -5.00
N LEU A 407 -32.96 3.76 -4.76
CA LEU A 407 -31.72 4.37 -5.22
C LEU A 407 -30.51 3.61 -4.65
N VAL A 408 -29.53 3.37 -5.51
CA VAL A 408 -28.29 2.65 -5.19
C VAL A 408 -27.11 3.60 -5.35
N LEU A 409 -26.40 3.85 -4.26
CA LEU A 409 -25.19 4.67 -4.24
C LEU A 409 -23.94 3.80 -4.10
N PRO A 410 -22.72 4.35 -4.31
CA PRO A 410 -21.48 3.59 -4.18
C PRO A 410 -21.29 2.88 -2.84
N ARG A 411 -21.86 3.42 -1.76
CA ARG A 411 -21.83 2.82 -0.41
C ARG A 411 -22.69 1.54 -0.29
N ASP A 412 -23.65 1.35 -1.19
CA ASP A 412 -24.62 0.25 -1.13
C ASP A 412 -24.15 -0.95 -1.95
N GLU A 413 -23.09 -0.79 -2.73
CA GLU A 413 -22.53 -1.76 -3.66
C GLU A 413 -21.94 -3.00 -2.98
N CYS A 414 -21.81 -4.06 -3.77
CA CYS A 414 -20.94 -5.18 -3.43
C CYS A 414 -19.47 -4.70 -3.33
N THR A 415 -18.68 -5.32 -2.45
CA THR A 415 -17.26 -4.96 -2.26
C THR A 415 -16.32 -6.15 -2.29
N TRP A 416 -15.04 -5.89 -2.59
CA TRP A 416 -13.95 -6.77 -2.17
C TRP A 416 -13.56 -6.41 -0.73
N HIS A 417 -13.26 -7.42 0.10
CA HIS A 417 -12.74 -7.15 1.44
C HIS A 417 -11.37 -6.47 1.33
N ARG A 418 -11.00 -5.63 2.33
CA ARG A 418 -9.71 -4.92 2.32
C ARG A 418 -8.54 -5.89 2.12
N LEU A 419 -8.52 -6.99 2.87
CA LEU A 419 -7.51 -8.04 2.79
C LEU A 419 -7.42 -8.71 1.39
N ASP A 420 -8.52 -8.80 0.65
CA ASP A 420 -8.53 -9.34 -0.72
C ASP A 420 -7.88 -8.33 -1.69
N THR A 421 -8.20 -7.04 -1.53
CA THR A 421 -7.57 -5.98 -2.34
C THR A 421 -6.06 -5.88 -2.10
N LEU A 422 -5.59 -6.14 -0.87
CA LEU A 422 -4.15 -6.23 -0.56
C LEU A 422 -3.49 -7.47 -1.18
N ARG A 423 -4.21 -8.61 -1.27
CA ARG A 423 -3.72 -9.78 -2.01
C ARG A 423 -3.60 -9.49 -3.50
N PHE A 424 -4.62 -8.86 -4.09
CA PHE A 424 -4.55 -8.39 -5.48
C PHE A 424 -3.42 -7.38 -5.68
N ARG A 425 -3.13 -6.51 -4.69
CA ARG A 425 -1.98 -5.59 -4.75
C ARG A 425 -0.67 -6.31 -5.01
N SER A 426 -0.44 -7.43 -4.31
CA SER A 426 0.76 -8.27 -4.43
C SER A 426 0.68 -9.29 -5.58
N HIS A 427 -0.49 -9.59 -6.12
CA HIS A 427 -0.65 -10.61 -7.16
C HIS A 427 -0.13 -10.19 -8.56
N PRO A 428 0.61 -11.03 -9.31
CA PRO A 428 1.19 -10.70 -10.62
C PRO A 428 0.18 -10.23 -11.66
N SER A 429 -0.99 -10.86 -11.76
CA SER A 429 -2.02 -10.49 -12.75
C SER A 429 -2.54 -9.06 -12.61
N PHE A 430 -2.36 -8.42 -11.44
CA PHE A 430 -2.89 -7.09 -11.15
C PHE A 430 -1.82 -6.00 -11.16
N ALA A 431 -0.56 -6.32 -11.47
CA ALA A 431 0.55 -5.37 -11.46
C ALA A 431 0.28 -4.15 -12.36
N LEU A 432 0.62 -2.96 -11.88
CA LEU A 432 0.65 -1.75 -12.70
C LEU A 432 2.08 -1.43 -13.15
N PRO A 433 2.26 -0.77 -14.31
CA PRO A 433 3.57 -0.29 -14.75
C PRO A 433 4.24 0.68 -13.77
N THR A 434 3.46 1.38 -12.96
CA THR A 434 3.94 2.33 -11.94
C THR A 434 4.34 1.67 -10.62
N ASP A 435 4.09 0.36 -10.46
CA ASP A 435 4.45 -0.33 -9.22
C ASP A 435 5.97 -0.47 -9.11
N PRO A 436 6.53 -0.43 -7.88
CA PRO A 436 7.94 -0.75 -7.66
C PRO A 436 8.30 -2.13 -8.23
N PRO A 437 9.55 -2.33 -8.71
CA PRO A 437 9.99 -3.63 -9.19
C PRO A 437 9.77 -4.72 -8.15
N ARG A 438 9.08 -5.77 -8.56
CA ARG A 438 8.78 -6.90 -7.68
C ARG A 438 10.04 -7.75 -7.50
N GLY A 439 10.42 -7.99 -6.25
CA GLY A 439 11.40 -9.02 -5.94
C GLY A 439 10.78 -10.40 -6.16
N SER A 440 11.52 -11.32 -6.78
CA SER A 440 11.10 -12.73 -6.94
C SER A 440 11.23 -13.56 -5.66
N ASP A 441 11.76 -12.96 -4.59
CA ASP A 441 11.95 -13.62 -3.30
C ASP A 441 10.67 -13.50 -2.47
N GLU A 442 9.94 -14.61 -2.39
CA GLU A 442 8.74 -14.76 -1.59
C GLU A 442 9.05 -14.95 -0.09
N SER A 443 10.30 -15.17 0.29
CA SER A 443 10.63 -15.61 1.65
C SER A 443 10.39 -14.54 2.71
N ILE A 444 9.81 -15.01 3.82
CA ILE A 444 9.55 -14.25 5.03
C ILE A 444 10.23 -14.99 6.16
N GLN A 445 10.96 -14.25 6.99
CA GLN A 445 11.63 -14.80 8.16
C GLN A 445 11.17 -14.07 9.41
N VAL A 446 11.05 -14.83 10.48
CA VAL A 446 10.56 -14.37 11.77
C VAL A 446 11.60 -14.70 12.83
N TRP A 447 12.13 -13.66 13.46
CA TRP A 447 13.26 -13.72 14.36
C TRP A 447 12.83 -13.29 15.77
N PRO A 448 12.72 -14.22 16.74
CA PRO A 448 12.59 -13.81 18.13
C PRO A 448 13.89 -13.14 18.57
N VAL A 449 13.80 -12.03 19.29
CA VAL A 449 14.96 -11.26 19.76
C VAL A 449 14.83 -10.88 21.24
N ASP A 450 15.79 -10.08 21.73
CA ASP A 450 15.80 -9.57 23.11
C ASP A 450 14.49 -8.84 23.47
N ASN A 451 14.21 -8.74 24.77
CA ASN A 451 13.05 -8.02 25.31
C ASN A 451 11.67 -8.54 24.86
N GLY A 452 11.57 -9.77 24.35
CA GLY A 452 10.28 -10.33 23.93
C GLY A 452 9.72 -9.67 22.66
N SER A 453 10.59 -9.06 21.87
CA SER A 453 10.25 -8.55 20.55
C SER A 453 10.52 -9.61 19.48
N VAL A 454 9.84 -9.47 18.34
CA VAL A 454 10.03 -10.30 17.15
C VAL A 454 10.35 -9.40 15.99
N ILE A 455 11.45 -9.66 15.29
CA ILE A 455 11.79 -8.97 14.04
C ILE A 455 11.32 -9.84 12.88
N ILE A 456 10.59 -9.27 11.94
CA ILE A 456 10.21 -9.93 10.70
C ILE A 456 11.02 -9.30 9.56
N THR A 457 11.58 -10.12 8.68
CA THR A 457 12.28 -9.67 7.48
C THR A 457 11.72 -10.31 6.23
N ALA A 458 11.52 -9.52 5.19
CA ALA A 458 11.15 -9.99 3.86
C ALA A 458 11.92 -9.19 2.80
N ALA A 459 12.60 -9.88 1.88
CA ALA A 459 13.44 -9.23 0.87
C ALA A 459 12.62 -8.34 -0.07
N SER A 460 11.42 -8.79 -0.45
CA SER A 460 10.44 -8.01 -1.23
C SER A 460 9.76 -6.90 -0.41
N GLY A 461 9.89 -6.90 0.91
CA GLY A 461 9.08 -6.09 1.82
C GLY A 461 7.90 -6.85 2.41
N VAL A 462 7.54 -6.51 3.64
CA VAL A 462 6.33 -6.98 4.32
C VAL A 462 5.16 -6.13 3.84
N ALA A 463 4.09 -6.76 3.37
CA ALA A 463 2.92 -6.08 2.83
C ALA A 463 1.88 -5.82 3.94
N PHE A 464 1.44 -6.88 4.61
CA PHE A 464 0.50 -6.80 5.73
C PHE A 464 0.63 -8.02 6.64
N LEU A 465 0.07 -7.90 7.84
CA LEU A 465 0.01 -8.91 8.87
C LEU A 465 -1.44 -9.18 9.24
N GLU A 466 -1.84 -10.43 9.25
CA GLU A 466 -3.15 -10.89 9.73
C GLU A 466 -2.99 -11.42 11.16
N ILE A 467 -3.92 -11.06 12.03
CA ILE A 467 -3.93 -11.39 13.47
C ILE A 467 -5.19 -12.21 13.76
N PHE A 468 -4.98 -13.45 14.19
CA PHE A 468 -6.04 -14.38 14.58
C PHE A 468 -6.01 -14.59 16.09
N THR A 469 -7.19 -14.58 16.70
CA THR A 469 -7.38 -14.93 18.11
C THR A 469 -7.92 -16.34 18.25
N ASP A 470 -7.85 -16.89 19.46
CA ASP A 470 -8.27 -18.28 19.71
C ASP A 470 -9.76 -18.47 19.36
N GLY A 471 -10.06 -19.48 18.53
CA GLY A 471 -11.40 -19.74 18.01
C GLY A 471 -11.79 -18.96 16.74
N ASP A 472 -10.89 -18.16 16.15
CA ASP A 472 -11.17 -17.49 14.88
C ASP A 472 -10.86 -18.37 13.67
N ASP A 473 -11.88 -18.59 12.84
CA ASP A 473 -11.73 -19.18 11.50
C ASP A 473 -11.49 -18.10 10.41
N LEU A 474 -11.80 -16.84 10.71
CA LEU A 474 -11.66 -15.69 9.80
C LEU A 474 -10.80 -14.59 10.42
N CYS A 475 -10.13 -13.80 9.58
CA CYS A 475 -9.30 -12.69 10.05
C CYS A 475 -10.13 -11.43 10.26
N HIS A 476 -10.21 -10.96 11.50
CA HIS A 476 -10.92 -9.73 11.86
C HIS A 476 -9.98 -8.54 12.10
N HIS A 477 -8.69 -8.80 12.33
CA HIS A 477 -7.71 -7.77 12.69
C HIS A 477 -6.45 -7.90 11.85
N TRP A 478 -5.99 -6.81 11.26
CA TRP A 478 -4.78 -6.79 10.45
C TRP A 478 -4.03 -5.47 10.57
N GLN A 479 -2.75 -5.51 10.20
CA GLN A 479 -1.88 -4.35 10.14
C GLN A 479 -1.26 -4.23 8.74
N GLU A 480 -1.40 -3.06 8.13
CA GLU A 480 -0.83 -2.74 6.82
C GLU A 480 0.53 -2.04 6.99
N PHE A 481 1.46 -2.29 6.07
CA PHE A 481 2.76 -1.62 6.01
C PHE A 481 2.90 -0.82 4.72
N GLY A 482 3.85 0.13 4.72
CA GLY A 482 4.04 1.04 3.58
C GLY A 482 4.27 0.28 2.27
N ASP A 483 3.63 0.75 1.20
CA ASP A 483 3.59 0.06 -0.10
C ASP A 483 4.39 0.76 -1.21
N GLY A 484 5.08 1.86 -0.87
CA GLY A 484 5.82 2.68 -1.82
C GLY A 484 4.96 3.58 -2.71
N ASN A 485 3.63 3.52 -2.61
CA ASN A 485 2.67 4.27 -3.42
C ASN A 485 1.80 5.20 -2.55
N GLY A 486 2.44 6.09 -1.80
CA GLY A 486 1.75 7.13 -1.03
C GLY A 486 1.32 6.73 0.40
N THR A 487 1.45 5.45 0.78
CA THR A 487 1.23 4.99 2.17
C THR A 487 2.50 4.89 3.01
N GLY A 488 3.65 5.29 2.44
CA GLY A 488 4.97 5.21 3.08
C GLY A 488 5.94 4.27 2.34
N PRO A 489 7.21 4.21 2.76
CA PRO A 489 8.22 3.36 2.11
C PRO A 489 7.98 1.88 2.39
N ILE A 490 8.34 1.01 1.44
CA ILE A 490 8.32 -0.44 1.60
C ILE A 490 9.24 -0.87 2.74
N GLN A 491 8.67 -1.52 3.76
CA GLN A 491 9.41 -1.97 4.94
C GLN A 491 9.88 -3.41 4.75
N ARG A 492 11.21 -3.59 4.61
CA ARG A 492 11.83 -4.93 4.51
C ARG A 492 12.10 -5.58 5.86
N GLN A 493 12.08 -4.80 6.93
CA GLN A 493 12.26 -5.25 8.29
C GLN A 493 11.27 -4.50 9.18
N ILE A 494 10.50 -5.24 9.97
CA ILE A 494 9.57 -4.71 10.97
C ILE A 494 9.84 -5.35 12.33
N THR A 495 9.57 -4.63 13.40
CA THR A 495 9.68 -5.15 14.78
C THR A 495 8.29 -5.15 15.39
N LEU A 496 7.89 -6.29 15.95
CA LEU A 496 6.62 -6.49 16.63
C LEU A 496 6.87 -6.79 18.10
N THR A 497 6.04 -6.22 18.96
CA THR A 497 5.95 -6.63 20.36
C THR A 497 4.57 -7.19 20.65
N GLU A 498 4.47 -8.08 21.65
CA GLU A 498 3.18 -8.63 22.06
C GLU A 498 2.22 -7.52 22.52
N HIS A 499 2.75 -6.46 23.13
CA HIS A 499 1.97 -5.31 23.55
C HIS A 499 1.30 -4.60 22.37
N ASP A 500 2.05 -4.37 21.29
CA ASP A 500 1.56 -3.67 20.09
C ASP A 500 0.51 -4.49 19.33
N LEU A 501 0.63 -5.82 19.36
CA LEU A 501 -0.36 -6.71 18.77
C LEU A 501 -1.65 -6.74 19.60
N ARG A 502 -1.52 -6.84 20.93
CA ARG A 502 -2.69 -6.89 21.84
C ARG A 502 -3.42 -5.55 21.95
N SER A 503 -2.74 -4.42 21.78
CA SER A 503 -3.37 -3.10 21.85
C SER A 503 -4.38 -2.87 20.72
N GLN A 504 -4.18 -3.52 19.57
CA GLN A 504 -5.07 -3.48 18.40
C GLN A 504 -6.34 -4.35 18.57
N LEU A 505 -6.35 -5.24 19.56
CA LEU A 505 -7.47 -6.15 19.79
C LEU A 505 -8.51 -5.56 20.77
N PRO A 506 -9.80 -5.92 20.61
CA PRO A 506 -10.86 -5.66 21.57
C PRO A 506 -10.53 -6.18 22.98
N GLU A 507 -10.99 -5.49 24.02
CA GLU A 507 -10.60 -5.77 25.42
C GLU A 507 -10.84 -7.22 25.87
N ASP A 508 -11.93 -7.82 25.40
CA ASP A 508 -12.34 -9.21 25.65
C ASP A 508 -11.37 -10.23 25.04
N ARG A 509 -10.70 -9.88 23.94
CA ARG A 509 -9.79 -10.77 23.21
C ARG A 509 -8.31 -10.52 23.50
N ARG A 510 -7.96 -9.46 24.24
CA ARG A 510 -6.55 -9.15 24.56
C ARG A 510 -5.81 -10.22 25.33
N LYS A 511 -6.48 -11.21 25.92
CA LYS A 511 -5.86 -12.33 26.65
C LYS A 511 -5.79 -13.62 25.86
N SER A 512 -6.38 -13.69 24.66
CA SER A 512 -6.39 -14.91 23.85
C SER A 512 -4.98 -15.27 23.36
N LYS A 513 -4.83 -16.52 22.92
CA LYS A 513 -3.71 -16.93 22.09
C LYS A 513 -3.69 -16.11 20.80
N LEU A 514 -2.50 -15.79 20.30
CA LEU A 514 -2.29 -15.03 19.08
C LEU A 514 -1.63 -15.90 18.03
N LYS A 515 -2.35 -16.14 16.93
CA LYS A 515 -1.79 -16.68 15.69
C LYS A 515 -1.61 -15.54 14.69
N LEU A 516 -0.46 -15.50 14.02
CA LEU A 516 -0.15 -14.48 13.01
C LEU A 516 0.05 -15.10 11.63
N SER A 517 -0.36 -14.39 10.59
CA SER A 517 -0.06 -14.71 9.20
C SER A 517 0.56 -13.49 8.53
N VAL A 518 1.84 -13.58 8.21
CA VAL A 518 2.62 -12.49 7.62
C VAL A 518 2.61 -12.64 6.10
N LYS A 519 2.32 -11.57 5.34
CA LYS A 519 2.36 -11.57 3.88
C LYS A 519 3.45 -10.64 3.33
N SER A 520 4.14 -11.05 2.27
CA SER A 520 5.16 -10.24 1.59
C SER A 520 4.67 -9.70 0.24
N PHE A 521 5.27 -8.61 -0.24
CA PHE A 521 5.00 -8.10 -1.59
C PHE A 521 5.45 -9.07 -2.69
N GLY A 522 6.33 -10.02 -2.38
CA GLY A 522 6.74 -11.11 -3.27
C GLY A 522 5.62 -12.15 -3.49
N GLY A 523 4.62 -12.20 -2.61
CA GLY A 523 3.53 -13.17 -2.65
C GLY A 523 3.67 -14.33 -1.67
N GLY A 524 4.73 -14.34 -0.84
CA GLY A 524 4.91 -15.35 0.18
C GLY A 524 4.08 -15.12 1.43
N SER A 525 3.93 -16.18 2.22
CA SER A 525 3.21 -16.21 3.48
C SER A 525 4.00 -16.98 4.53
N HIS A 526 3.97 -16.54 5.78
CA HIS A 526 4.54 -17.27 6.91
C HIS A 526 3.59 -17.21 8.10
N GLU A 527 3.25 -18.37 8.65
CA GLU A 527 2.36 -18.51 9.79
C GLU A 527 3.15 -18.67 11.09
N VAL A 528 2.70 -17.99 12.14
CA VAL A 528 3.19 -18.12 13.50
C VAL A 528 2.02 -18.59 14.35
N ASP A 529 1.97 -19.88 14.67
CA ASP A 529 0.83 -20.50 15.38
C ASP A 529 0.65 -20.00 16.80
N ASP A 530 1.74 -19.61 17.47
CA ASP A 530 1.71 -19.07 18.83
C ASP A 530 2.81 -18.02 19.03
N PHE A 531 2.40 -16.76 19.05
CA PHE A 531 3.33 -15.66 19.29
C PHE A 531 3.99 -15.72 20.67
N ALA A 532 3.27 -16.14 21.71
CA ALA A 532 3.80 -16.21 23.07
C ALA A 532 4.84 -17.33 23.19
N GLN A 533 4.60 -18.48 22.54
CA GLN A 533 5.58 -19.57 22.45
C GLN A 533 6.85 -19.11 21.73
N LEU A 534 6.69 -18.34 20.64
CA LEU A 534 7.81 -17.82 19.85
C LEU A 534 8.75 -16.92 20.67
N VAL A 535 8.22 -16.06 21.56
CA VAL A 535 9.03 -15.18 22.43
C VAL A 535 9.43 -15.81 23.78
N SER A 536 9.01 -17.05 24.02
CA SER A 536 9.22 -17.77 25.28
C SER A 536 10.68 -18.20 25.49
N LYS A 537 10.95 -18.87 26.61
CA LYS A 537 12.29 -19.42 26.90
C LYS A 537 12.71 -20.51 25.92
N SER A 538 11.80 -21.19 25.23
CA SER A 538 12.14 -22.25 24.26
C SER A 538 12.96 -21.71 23.09
N SER A 539 12.67 -20.49 22.65
CA SER A 539 13.39 -19.84 21.56
C SER A 539 14.67 -19.14 22.01
N LYS A 540 15.00 -19.17 23.30
CA LYS A 540 16.17 -18.50 23.89
C LYS A 540 17.21 -19.53 24.35
N LEU A 541 18.47 -19.17 24.15
CA LEU A 541 19.64 -19.96 24.52
C LEU A 541 20.66 -19.01 25.15
N LYS A 542 21.29 -19.41 26.25
CA LYS A 542 22.47 -18.73 26.76
C LYS A 542 23.71 -19.46 26.26
N LEU A 543 24.53 -18.79 25.46
CA LEU A 543 25.78 -19.33 24.94
C LEU A 543 26.80 -19.49 26.07
N LYS A 544 27.77 -20.39 25.89
CA LYS A 544 28.85 -20.65 26.87
C LYS A 544 29.68 -19.40 27.17
N ASN A 545 29.77 -18.47 26.23
CA ASN A 545 30.44 -17.17 26.38
C ASN A 545 29.60 -16.11 27.13
N GLY A 546 28.41 -16.48 27.64
CA GLY A 546 27.51 -15.60 28.39
C GLY A 546 26.53 -14.79 27.54
N GLN A 547 26.69 -14.76 26.21
CA GLN A 547 25.79 -14.04 25.32
C GLN A 547 24.44 -14.75 25.19
N MET A 548 23.38 -13.96 25.00
CA MET A 548 22.08 -14.48 24.62
C MET A 548 22.04 -14.79 23.12
N ALA A 549 21.40 -15.91 22.79
CA ALA A 549 21.14 -16.34 21.45
C ALA A 549 19.67 -16.76 21.28
N PHE A 550 19.18 -16.68 20.05
CA PHE A 550 17.78 -16.85 19.70
C PHE A 550 17.64 -17.83 18.54
N ARG A 551 16.77 -18.83 18.69
CA ARG A 551 16.44 -19.77 17.62
C ARG A 551 15.42 -19.12 16.68
N SER A 552 15.67 -19.15 15.38
CA SER A 552 14.68 -18.72 14.40
C SER A 552 13.50 -19.69 14.31
N SER A 553 12.45 -19.28 13.60
CA SER A 553 11.48 -20.25 13.06
C SER A 553 12.20 -21.29 12.20
N LYS A 554 11.70 -22.53 12.25
CA LYS A 554 12.26 -23.65 11.48
C LYS A 554 11.55 -23.74 10.13
N LEU A 555 12.30 -24.06 9.09
CA LEU A 555 11.82 -24.53 7.80
C LEU A 555 11.73 -26.06 7.84
N GLY A 556 10.77 -26.64 7.11
CA GLY A 556 10.51 -28.09 7.11
C GLY A 556 9.54 -28.51 8.22
N ALA A 557 8.81 -29.60 8.01
CA ALA A 557 7.73 -30.01 8.91
C ALA A 557 8.24 -30.58 10.25
N SER A 558 9.49 -31.06 10.31
CA SER A 558 10.06 -31.73 11.50
C SER A 558 9.20 -32.89 12.04
N GLN A 559 8.48 -33.59 11.15
CA GLN A 559 7.48 -34.61 11.50
C GLN A 559 7.77 -35.98 10.87
N MET A 560 8.98 -36.19 10.37
CA MET A 560 9.34 -37.49 9.81
C MET A 560 9.44 -38.56 10.89
N ASP A 561 9.15 -39.80 10.54
CA ASP A 561 9.27 -40.91 11.47
C ASP A 561 10.74 -41.07 11.91
N GLY A 562 10.96 -41.15 13.22
CA GLY A 562 12.30 -41.13 13.82
C GLY A 562 13.01 -39.77 13.86
N SER A 563 12.32 -38.65 13.60
CA SER A 563 12.91 -37.31 13.67
C SER A 563 13.43 -36.95 15.06
N GLN A 564 14.69 -36.52 15.13
CA GLN A 564 15.36 -36.10 16.36
C GLN A 564 15.81 -34.64 16.27
N PRO A 565 15.55 -33.81 17.30
CA PRO A 565 16.04 -32.43 17.33
C PRO A 565 17.56 -32.40 17.44
N GLN A 566 18.19 -31.51 16.68
CA GLN A 566 19.64 -31.29 16.68
C GLN A 566 19.96 -29.81 16.70
N GLU A 567 21.07 -29.44 17.37
CA GLU A 567 21.56 -28.07 17.43
C GLU A 567 23.09 -28.06 17.37
N VAL A 568 23.64 -27.15 16.57
CA VAL A 568 25.09 -26.93 16.45
C VAL A 568 25.36 -25.45 16.66
N ILE A 569 26.06 -25.14 17.76
CA ILE A 569 26.60 -23.81 18.02
C ILE A 569 28.02 -23.76 17.48
N PHE A 570 28.31 -22.82 16.60
CA PHE A 570 29.62 -22.72 15.98
C PHE A 570 30.68 -22.44 17.04
N ASP A 571 31.72 -23.27 17.06
CA ASP A 571 32.85 -23.09 17.98
C ASP A 571 33.52 -21.73 17.77
N SER A 572 33.55 -21.23 16.53
CA SER A 572 34.05 -19.89 16.18
C SER A 572 33.27 -18.74 16.82
N THR A 573 32.02 -18.97 17.25
CA THR A 573 31.21 -18.00 17.99
C THR A 573 31.53 -17.99 19.48
N ILE A 574 31.91 -19.15 20.04
CA ILE A 574 32.25 -19.30 21.46
C ILE A 574 33.71 -18.91 21.69
N HIS A 575 34.60 -19.33 20.80
CA HIS A 575 36.04 -19.12 20.85
C HIS A 575 36.46 -18.23 19.68
N GLN A 576 36.68 -16.94 19.93
CA GLN A 576 37.07 -15.97 18.90
C GLN A 576 38.39 -16.31 18.18
N THR A 577 39.22 -17.15 18.79
CA THR A 577 40.50 -17.62 18.25
C THR A 577 40.37 -18.79 17.29
N LYS A 578 39.17 -19.39 17.13
CA LYS A 578 38.96 -20.58 16.31
C LYS A 578 38.22 -20.21 15.03
N LEU A 579 38.83 -20.44 13.88
CA LEU A 579 38.29 -20.01 12.60
C LEU A 579 37.68 -21.16 11.79
N MET A 580 36.48 -20.95 11.26
CA MET A 580 35.82 -21.89 10.35
C MET A 580 36.42 -21.74 8.96
N ILE A 581 36.94 -22.82 8.40
CA ILE A 581 37.69 -22.80 7.13
C ILE A 581 36.86 -23.35 5.97
N GLN A 582 35.91 -24.24 6.27
CA GLN A 582 35.18 -24.99 5.26
C GLN A 582 33.83 -25.48 5.79
N VAL A 583 32.85 -25.54 4.90
CA VAL A 583 31.58 -26.24 5.13
C VAL A 583 31.50 -27.39 4.14
N LYS A 584 31.20 -28.59 4.63
CA LYS A 584 30.95 -29.79 3.83
C LYS A 584 29.48 -30.15 3.92
N VAL A 585 28.81 -30.27 2.77
CA VAL A 585 27.39 -30.60 2.69
C VAL A 585 27.23 -32.03 2.20
N TRP A 586 26.47 -32.82 2.94
CA TRP A 586 26.11 -34.19 2.65
C TRP A 586 24.70 -34.21 2.07
N ALA A 587 24.54 -34.64 0.82
CA ALA A 587 23.24 -34.69 0.17
C ALA A 587 23.17 -35.77 -0.92
N GLY A 588 21.98 -36.35 -1.07
CA GLY A 588 21.61 -37.28 -2.14
C GLY A 588 20.32 -36.81 -2.82
N PHE A 589 19.24 -37.54 -2.58
CA PHE A 589 17.89 -37.13 -3.02
C PHE A 589 17.40 -35.86 -2.30
N ALA A 590 17.75 -35.73 -1.02
CA ALA A 590 17.46 -34.60 -0.15
C ALA A 590 18.73 -34.22 0.65
N LEU A 591 18.63 -33.22 1.53
CA LEU A 591 19.74 -32.77 2.35
C LEU A 591 19.97 -33.71 3.56
N ASP A 592 21.08 -34.43 3.60
CA ASP A 592 21.39 -35.40 4.66
C ASP A 592 22.08 -34.75 5.87
N GLY A 593 23.01 -33.82 5.65
CA GLY A 593 23.81 -33.23 6.72
C GLY A 593 24.69 -32.05 6.29
N ILE A 594 25.12 -31.26 7.26
CA ILE A 594 26.02 -30.12 7.10
C ILE A 594 27.12 -30.24 8.15
N GLU A 595 28.37 -30.29 7.71
CA GLU A 595 29.54 -30.42 8.57
C GLU A 595 30.39 -29.14 8.48
N PHE A 596 30.66 -28.53 9.62
CA PHE A 596 31.44 -27.30 9.75
C PHE A 596 32.85 -27.66 10.22
N LEU A 597 33.87 -27.32 9.42
CA LEU A 597 35.27 -27.66 9.68
C LEU A 597 36.08 -26.43 10.10
N TYR A 598 36.96 -26.62 11.09
CA TYR A 598 37.77 -25.58 11.71
C TYR A 598 39.28 -25.80 11.43
N GLU A 599 40.07 -24.74 11.65
CA GLU A 599 41.52 -24.76 11.42
C GLU A 599 42.29 -25.77 12.29
N ASP A 600 41.75 -26.13 13.46
CA ASP A 600 42.32 -27.10 14.41
C ASP A 600 41.99 -28.57 14.03
N ALA A 601 41.53 -28.80 12.81
CA ALA A 601 41.05 -30.08 12.28
C ALA A 601 39.84 -30.69 12.99
N THR A 602 39.18 -29.95 13.89
CA THR A 602 37.90 -30.40 14.47
C THR A 602 36.73 -30.10 13.53
N SER A 603 35.62 -30.84 13.70
CA SER A 603 34.39 -30.60 12.95
C SER A 603 33.14 -30.69 13.84
N GLN A 604 32.07 -30.01 13.42
CA GLN A 604 30.74 -30.11 14.02
C GLN A 604 29.74 -30.52 12.93
N LEU A 605 29.00 -31.61 13.16
CA LEU A 605 28.02 -32.14 12.21
C LEU A 605 26.60 -31.83 12.67
N PHE A 606 25.79 -31.28 11.76
CA PHE A 606 24.34 -31.16 11.86
C PHE A 606 23.70 -32.12 10.85
N GLY A 607 22.79 -33.00 11.29
CA GLY A 607 22.23 -34.08 10.47
C GLY A 607 23.12 -35.33 10.47
N LYS A 608 23.32 -35.95 9.30
CA LYS A 608 24.13 -37.17 9.15
C LYS A 608 24.99 -37.17 7.89
N ARG A 609 26.01 -38.02 7.87
CA ARG A 609 26.87 -38.25 6.69
C ARG A 609 26.18 -39.23 5.73
N GLY A 610 25.22 -38.72 4.96
CA GLY A 610 24.49 -39.47 3.94
C GLY A 610 24.71 -38.91 2.53
N GLY A 611 24.43 -39.72 1.50
CA GLY A 611 24.57 -39.29 0.11
C GLY A 611 26.02 -38.97 -0.29
N SER A 612 26.18 -37.99 -1.17
CA SER A 612 27.47 -37.48 -1.65
C SER A 612 27.92 -36.24 -0.87
N SER A 613 29.23 -36.07 -0.66
CA SER A 613 29.79 -34.88 -0.03
C SER A 613 30.17 -33.82 -1.05
N SER A 614 29.80 -32.57 -0.79
CA SER A 614 30.23 -31.38 -1.53
C SER A 614 30.93 -30.40 -0.61
N ASP A 615 32.04 -29.84 -1.07
CA ASP A 615 32.92 -28.99 -0.27
C ASP A 615 32.77 -27.51 -0.64
N PHE A 616 32.68 -26.64 0.36
CA PHE A 616 32.65 -25.19 0.20
C PHE A 616 33.66 -24.51 1.13
N SER A 617 34.79 -24.10 0.56
CA SER A 617 35.87 -23.42 1.30
C SER A 617 35.61 -21.91 1.45
N LEU A 618 35.91 -21.40 2.64
CA LEU A 618 35.85 -19.98 2.99
C LEU A 618 37.23 -19.33 2.82
N ASP A 619 37.27 -18.10 2.28
CA ASP A 619 38.47 -17.28 2.15
C ASP A 619 38.82 -16.62 3.49
N THR A 620 39.52 -17.39 4.31
CA THR A 620 39.97 -16.98 5.65
C THR A 620 40.89 -15.77 5.63
N ARG A 621 41.68 -15.58 4.55
CA ARG A 621 42.60 -14.43 4.39
C ARG A 621 41.84 -13.12 4.29
N ARG A 622 40.64 -13.14 3.73
CA ARG A 622 39.75 -11.98 3.61
C ARG A 622 38.72 -11.88 4.74
N GLY A 623 38.80 -12.76 5.74
CA GLY A 623 37.83 -12.83 6.83
C GLY A 623 36.43 -13.23 6.34
N GLU A 624 36.34 -14.10 5.32
CA GLU A 624 35.06 -14.59 4.83
C GLU A 624 34.34 -15.42 5.91
N TYR A 625 33.08 -15.07 6.19
CA TYR A 625 32.23 -15.80 7.14
C TYR A 625 30.83 -15.99 6.56
N ILE A 626 30.07 -16.93 7.12
CA ILE A 626 28.71 -17.25 6.69
C ILE A 626 27.75 -16.14 7.11
N THR A 627 27.05 -15.54 6.15
CA THR A 627 26.05 -14.49 6.38
C THR A 627 24.62 -15.00 6.27
N GLY A 628 24.40 -16.16 5.65
CA GLY A 628 23.07 -16.70 5.46
C GLY A 628 23.07 -18.03 4.74
N PHE A 629 21.86 -18.57 4.58
CA PHE A 629 21.60 -19.78 3.83
C PHE A 629 20.44 -19.54 2.87
N TYR A 630 20.51 -20.11 1.68
CA TYR A 630 19.34 -20.27 0.82
C TYR A 630 18.91 -21.73 0.87
N VAL A 631 17.69 -21.97 1.31
CA VAL A 631 17.19 -23.29 1.67
C VAL A 631 16.00 -23.65 0.80
N ARG A 632 16.00 -24.85 0.23
CA ARG A 632 14.87 -25.44 -0.48
C ARG A 632 14.14 -26.36 0.48
N SER A 633 12.89 -26.04 0.81
CA SER A 633 12.12 -26.71 1.86
C SER A 633 10.72 -27.08 1.38
N GLY A 634 10.28 -28.29 1.73
CA GLY A 634 8.90 -28.76 1.66
C GLY A 634 8.52 -29.40 2.99
N LEU A 635 8.05 -30.66 2.96
CA LEU A 635 7.89 -31.48 4.17
C LEU A 635 9.24 -31.71 4.88
N TRP A 636 10.33 -31.71 4.12
CA TRP A 636 11.72 -31.82 4.58
C TRP A 636 12.61 -30.83 3.79
N LEU A 637 13.93 -30.94 3.95
CA LEU A 637 14.89 -30.06 3.30
C LEU A 637 15.43 -30.71 2.02
N ASP A 638 15.07 -30.17 0.87
CA ASP A 638 15.47 -30.68 -0.44
C ASP A 638 16.90 -30.27 -0.80
N GLY A 639 17.31 -29.05 -0.43
CA GLY A 639 18.64 -28.56 -0.74
C GLY A 639 19.02 -27.27 -0.03
N ILE A 640 20.31 -26.94 -0.06
CA ILE A 640 20.85 -25.75 0.61
C ILE A 640 21.99 -25.12 -0.18
N ALA A 641 22.07 -23.79 -0.16
CA ALA A 641 23.22 -23.02 -0.62
C ALA A 641 23.71 -22.10 0.51
N ILE A 642 25.02 -21.90 0.56
CA ILE A 642 25.72 -21.12 1.58
C ILE A 642 25.96 -19.72 1.03
N MET A 643 25.68 -18.69 1.84
CA MET A 643 25.92 -17.29 1.53
C MET A 643 26.97 -16.71 2.47
N THR A 644 27.88 -15.91 1.95
CA THR A 644 29.02 -15.38 2.72
C THR A 644 29.12 -13.85 2.71
N SER A 645 29.99 -13.32 3.58
CA SER A 645 30.26 -11.88 3.72
C SER A 645 30.91 -11.24 2.49
N LEU A 646 31.52 -12.04 1.60
CA LEU A 646 32.08 -11.56 0.33
C LEU A 646 31.05 -11.52 -0.81
N GLY A 647 29.77 -11.77 -0.51
CA GLY A 647 28.71 -11.85 -1.51
C GLY A 647 28.74 -13.12 -2.36
N ARG A 648 29.54 -14.13 -1.98
CA ARG A 648 29.53 -15.44 -2.63
C ARG A 648 28.27 -16.20 -2.21
N LYS A 649 27.61 -16.81 -3.19
CA LYS A 649 26.54 -17.79 -2.98
C LYS A 649 26.98 -19.10 -3.66
N SER A 650 26.96 -20.21 -2.94
CA SER A 650 27.25 -21.52 -3.53
C SER A 650 26.14 -21.95 -4.49
N GLN A 651 26.39 -22.99 -5.29
CA GLN A 651 25.30 -23.75 -5.89
C GLN A 651 24.40 -24.36 -4.80
N VAL A 652 23.17 -24.73 -5.16
CA VAL A 652 22.30 -25.48 -4.26
C VAL A 652 22.78 -26.93 -4.23
N PHE A 653 23.22 -27.38 -3.07
CA PHE A 653 23.57 -28.77 -2.80
C PHE A 653 22.29 -29.56 -2.44
N GLY A 654 22.16 -30.78 -2.93
CA GLY A 654 20.92 -31.56 -2.85
C GLY A 654 20.06 -31.39 -4.11
N ASN A 655 18.74 -31.34 -3.95
CA ASN A 655 17.80 -31.15 -5.05
C ASN A 655 17.49 -29.66 -5.28
N PRO A 656 18.02 -29.03 -6.35
CA PRO A 656 17.80 -27.60 -6.61
C PRO A 656 16.35 -27.27 -7.01
N VAL A 657 15.58 -28.25 -7.47
CA VAL A 657 14.20 -28.06 -7.96
C VAL A 657 13.16 -28.51 -6.92
N GLY A 658 13.54 -29.24 -5.87
CA GLY A 658 12.65 -29.65 -4.78
C GLY A 658 12.21 -28.48 -3.88
N GLY A 659 11.02 -28.56 -3.30
CA GLY A 659 10.51 -27.61 -2.31
C GLY A 659 10.29 -26.17 -2.78
N SER A 660 10.02 -25.26 -1.84
CA SER A 660 10.01 -23.80 -2.03
C SER A 660 11.34 -23.19 -1.55
N GLY A 661 11.74 -22.07 -2.15
CA GLY A 661 13.01 -21.43 -1.85
C GLY A 661 12.86 -20.40 -0.73
N HIS A 662 13.75 -20.45 0.25
CA HIS A 662 13.74 -19.56 1.41
C HIS A 662 15.12 -18.98 1.64
N THR A 663 15.22 -17.65 1.72
CA THR A 663 16.47 -16.95 2.04
C THR A 663 16.50 -16.66 3.55
N LEU A 664 17.45 -17.26 4.26
CA LEU A 664 17.71 -17.05 5.69
C LEU A 664 18.90 -16.12 5.87
N ILE A 665 18.62 -14.84 6.11
CA ILE A 665 19.64 -13.82 6.43
C ILE A 665 19.25 -13.15 7.75
N PRO A 666 20.14 -13.10 8.76
CA PRO A 666 19.88 -12.41 10.01
C PRO A 666 19.42 -10.96 9.82
N PRO A 667 18.54 -10.46 10.70
CA PRO A 667 18.18 -9.05 10.72
C PRO A 667 19.39 -8.18 11.10
N ARG A 668 19.32 -6.88 10.76
CA ARG A 668 20.39 -5.93 11.08
C ARG A 668 20.69 -5.94 12.59
N GLY A 669 21.98 -6.02 12.93
CA GLY A 669 22.46 -6.06 14.32
C GLY A 669 22.69 -7.47 14.89
N TYR A 670 22.31 -8.51 14.15
CA TYR A 670 22.48 -9.92 14.53
C TYR A 670 23.40 -10.66 13.55
N THR A 671 24.06 -11.71 14.04
CA THR A 671 24.91 -12.64 13.29
C THR A 671 24.52 -14.07 13.60
N ILE A 672 24.92 -15.00 12.72
CA ILE A 672 24.70 -16.43 12.91
C ILE A 672 25.68 -16.97 13.95
N ALA A 673 25.13 -17.53 15.02
CA ALA A 673 25.86 -18.22 16.09
C ALA A 673 25.86 -19.75 15.91
N GLY A 674 24.94 -20.27 15.09
CA GLY A 674 24.80 -21.70 14.87
C GLY A 674 23.57 -22.04 14.03
N VAL A 675 23.26 -23.33 13.95
CA VAL A 675 22.08 -23.88 13.27
C VAL A 675 21.30 -24.78 14.24
N SER A 676 19.98 -24.83 14.07
CA SER A 676 19.06 -25.65 14.85
C SER A 676 18.04 -26.32 13.96
N GLY A 677 17.53 -27.48 14.34
CA GLY A 677 16.50 -28.14 13.55
C GLY A 677 16.28 -29.57 13.99
N SER A 678 16.01 -30.45 13.03
CA SER A 678 15.79 -31.88 13.27
C SER A 678 16.25 -32.72 12.08
N CYS A 679 16.55 -33.98 12.35
CA CYS A 679 16.97 -34.95 11.35
C CYS A 679 16.34 -36.32 11.62
N ALA A 680 15.87 -36.94 10.55
CA ALA A 680 15.38 -38.32 10.50
C ALA A 680 16.17 -39.11 9.44
N ALA A 681 15.49 -39.64 8.42
CA ALA A 681 16.12 -40.19 7.22
C ALA A 681 16.93 -39.14 6.43
N TRP A 682 16.63 -37.86 6.59
CA TRP A 682 17.40 -36.70 6.14
C TRP A 682 17.01 -35.52 7.03
N ILE A 683 17.58 -34.33 6.81
CA ILE A 683 17.21 -33.13 7.55
C ILE A 683 15.75 -32.77 7.20
N ASP A 684 14.88 -32.72 8.21
CA ASP A 684 13.46 -32.44 8.08
C ASP A 684 13.02 -31.16 8.81
N GLY A 685 13.96 -30.53 9.51
CA GLY A 685 13.81 -29.21 10.11
C GLY A 685 15.12 -28.43 10.06
N PHE A 686 15.09 -27.15 9.67
CA PHE A 686 16.28 -26.29 9.65
C PHE A 686 15.97 -24.83 9.99
N GLY A 687 16.77 -24.24 10.86
CA GLY A 687 16.71 -22.84 11.28
C GLY A 687 18.08 -22.37 11.72
N ILE A 688 18.23 -21.07 11.92
CA ILE A 688 19.48 -20.46 12.36
C ILE A 688 19.38 -19.94 13.79
N ILE A 689 20.48 -20.01 14.50
CA ILE A 689 20.64 -19.47 15.84
C ILE A 689 21.33 -18.11 15.71
N LEU A 690 20.67 -17.08 16.19
CA LEU A 690 21.14 -15.69 16.11
C LEU A 690 21.79 -15.26 17.42
N THR A 691 22.85 -14.45 17.34
CA THR A 691 23.34 -13.68 18.48
C THR A 691 23.62 -12.24 18.07
N ARG A 692 23.69 -11.33 19.05
CA ARG A 692 23.91 -9.90 18.80
C ARG A 692 25.37 -9.65 18.46
N ASN A 693 25.63 -8.78 17.48
CA ASN A 693 27.00 -8.52 17.01
C ASN A 693 27.90 -7.97 18.14
N ASN A 694 29.02 -8.64 18.39
CA ASN A 694 30.05 -8.16 19.33
C ASN A 694 30.74 -6.86 18.89
N ALA A 695 30.60 -6.42 17.64
CA ALA A 695 31.05 -5.09 17.21
C ALA A 695 30.27 -3.96 17.89
N ALA A 696 29.06 -4.23 18.41
CA ALA A 696 28.33 -3.29 19.26
C ALA A 696 28.90 -3.24 20.70
N ASN A 697 29.75 -4.18 21.09
CA ASN A 697 30.47 -4.16 22.37
C ASN A 697 31.83 -3.41 22.31
N GLY A 698 32.32 -3.10 21.10
CA GLY A 698 33.47 -2.21 20.90
C GLY A 698 33.10 -0.71 20.89
N ALA A 699 31.80 -0.40 20.80
CA ALA A 699 31.26 0.96 20.91
C ALA A 699 30.57 1.22 22.27
N THR A 700 30.75 0.34 23.26
CA THR A 700 30.14 0.46 24.59
C THR A 700 31.15 0.40 25.74
N LYS A 701 32.42 0.69 25.45
CA LYS A 701 33.43 0.95 26.51
C LYS A 701 33.87 2.39 26.65
N ASP A 702 33.35 3.31 25.84
CA ASP A 702 33.41 4.76 26.08
C ASP A 702 32.03 5.38 25.86
N SER A 703 31.09 5.10 26.76
CA SER A 703 29.96 5.99 27.09
C SER A 703 29.09 5.39 28.21
N THR A 704 29.68 5.05 29.36
CA THR A 704 28.90 4.94 30.60
C THR A 704 28.79 6.32 31.26
N VAL A 705 28.16 7.26 30.56
CA VAL A 705 27.51 8.44 31.18
C VAL A 705 26.33 8.84 30.30
N GLY A 706 25.25 8.06 30.34
CA GLY A 706 23.94 8.42 29.80
C GLY A 706 22.90 8.04 30.83
N GLY A 707 22.41 9.01 31.61
CA GLY A 707 21.47 8.76 32.70
C GLY A 707 20.08 8.28 32.24
N PRO A 708 19.21 7.84 33.17
CA PRO A 708 17.87 7.27 32.90
C PRO A 708 16.85 8.21 32.20
N ALA A 709 17.29 9.36 31.69
CA ALA A 709 16.48 10.32 30.97
C ALA A 709 16.41 10.03 29.45
N GLU A 710 17.48 9.55 28.82
CA GLU A 710 17.53 9.30 27.36
C GLU A 710 16.66 8.09 26.94
N ASP A 711 16.60 7.04 27.76
CA ASP A 711 15.77 5.85 27.49
C ASP A 711 14.26 6.13 27.63
N LYS A 712 13.90 7.19 28.34
CA LYS A 712 12.51 7.66 28.46
C LYS A 712 12.07 8.42 27.21
N GLN A 713 13.02 9.01 26.48
CA GLN A 713 12.81 9.90 25.34
C GLN A 713 12.41 9.15 24.07
N LYS A 714 13.08 8.02 23.76
CA LYS A 714 12.65 7.13 22.66
C LYS A 714 11.24 6.57 22.89
N ARG A 715 10.96 6.15 24.12
CA ARG A 715 9.65 5.58 24.51
C ARG A 715 8.49 6.57 24.48
N LEU A 716 8.73 7.87 24.60
CA LEU A 716 7.68 8.90 24.57
C LEU A 716 7.41 9.40 23.15
N LEU A 717 8.43 9.46 22.29
CA LEU A 717 8.28 9.85 20.89
C LEU A 717 7.67 8.74 20.02
N GLU A 718 7.85 7.47 20.40
CA GLU A 718 7.26 6.32 19.71
C GLU A 718 5.78 6.09 20.06
N LYS A 719 5.23 6.73 21.11
CA LYS A 719 3.99 6.25 21.74
C LYS A 719 2.66 6.83 21.24
N ASP A 720 2.61 7.90 20.45
CA ASP A 720 1.31 8.53 20.13
C ASP A 720 1.22 9.11 18.70
N THR A 721 1.02 8.24 17.70
CA THR A 721 0.64 8.62 16.33
C THR A 721 -0.89 8.73 16.17
N GLY A 722 -1.51 9.63 16.93
CA GLY A 722 -2.90 10.04 16.74
C GLY A 722 -2.99 11.45 16.13
N HIS A 723 -3.98 11.70 15.27
CA HIS A 723 -4.24 13.04 14.72
C HIS A 723 -4.44 14.05 15.87
N PHE A 724 -3.67 15.15 15.86
CA PHE A 724 -3.58 16.19 16.91
C PHE A 724 -2.87 15.79 18.23
N SER A 725 -2.03 14.76 18.23
CA SER A 725 -1.18 14.36 19.39
C SER A 725 -0.14 15.42 19.78
N MET A 726 0.51 16.06 18.80
CA MET A 726 1.64 16.97 19.03
C MET A 726 1.27 18.23 19.85
N ILE A 727 0.09 18.80 19.63
CA ILE A 727 -0.41 20.00 20.34
C ILE A 727 -0.73 19.68 21.81
N LYS A 728 -1.12 18.44 22.13
CA LYS A 728 -1.42 18.01 23.51
C LYS A 728 -0.15 17.77 24.35
N MET A 729 1.01 17.65 23.70
CA MET A 729 2.31 17.44 24.36
C MET A 729 3.01 18.74 24.75
N LEU A 730 2.59 19.90 24.22
CA LEU A 730 3.18 21.20 24.55
C LEU A 730 2.83 21.58 26.00
N HIS A 731 3.85 21.64 26.85
CA HIS A 731 3.70 22.26 28.16
C HIS A 731 3.65 23.78 28.01
N LEU A 732 3.13 24.47 29.04
CA LEU A 732 3.01 25.94 29.03
C LEU A 732 4.33 26.66 28.77
N ALA A 733 5.48 26.07 29.13
CA ALA A 733 6.79 26.62 28.81
C ALA A 733 7.09 26.50 27.31
N ASP A 734 6.83 25.33 26.71
CA ASP A 734 7.02 25.07 25.27
C ASP A 734 6.16 26.01 24.41
N LEU A 735 4.94 26.35 24.87
CA LEU A 735 4.08 27.34 24.21
C LEU A 735 4.69 28.76 24.25
N ILE A 736 5.37 29.13 25.34
CA ILE A 736 6.05 30.43 25.46
C ILE A 736 7.30 30.44 24.57
N THR A 737 8.02 29.33 24.47
CA THR A 737 9.14 29.15 23.54
C THR A 737 8.70 29.26 22.08
N GLU A 738 7.53 28.73 21.72
CA GLU A 738 6.95 28.94 20.39
C GLU A 738 6.61 30.40 20.10
N LEU A 739 6.30 31.22 21.13
CA LEU A 739 6.13 32.67 20.97
C LEU A 739 7.46 33.39 20.68
N ASN A 740 8.59 32.91 21.22
CA ASN A 740 9.92 33.37 20.80
C ASN A 740 10.13 33.07 19.31
N GLY A 741 9.92 31.81 18.89
CA GLY A 741 10.02 31.43 17.48
C GLY A 741 9.09 32.23 16.56
N PHE A 742 7.86 32.51 17.01
CA PHE A 742 6.91 33.37 16.32
C PHE A 742 7.44 34.79 16.12
N CYS A 743 8.06 35.38 17.14
CA CYS A 743 8.71 36.69 17.03
C CYS A 743 9.84 36.67 16.01
N GLY A 744 10.69 35.64 16.00
CA GLY A 744 11.73 35.47 14.99
C GLY A 744 11.17 35.39 13.56
N VAL A 745 10.15 34.56 13.33
CA VAL A 745 9.50 34.45 12.01
C VAL A 745 8.86 35.77 11.58
N MET A 746 8.17 36.47 12.50
CA MET A 746 7.58 37.78 12.21
C MET A 746 8.64 38.85 11.90
N SER A 747 9.82 38.77 12.51
CA SER A 747 10.96 39.61 12.17
C SER A 747 11.42 39.38 10.73
N VAL A 748 11.55 38.11 10.32
CA VAL A 748 11.92 37.73 8.94
C VAL A 748 10.87 38.18 7.93
N PHE A 749 9.58 37.94 8.19
CA PHE A 749 8.51 38.40 7.28
C PHE A 749 8.45 39.91 7.16
N SER A 750 8.68 40.64 8.25
CA SER A 750 8.74 42.11 8.22
C SER A 750 9.94 42.60 7.39
N SER A 751 11.08 41.92 7.51
CA SER A 751 12.28 42.16 6.69
C SER A 751 12.01 41.92 5.20
N MET A 752 11.37 40.81 4.85
CA MET A 752 10.96 40.50 3.48
C MET A 752 9.93 41.49 2.93
N ARG A 753 8.98 41.93 3.76
CA ARG A 753 7.98 42.92 3.38
C ARG A 753 8.58 44.29 3.09
N TYR A 754 9.64 44.67 3.81
CA TYR A 754 10.44 45.86 3.47
C TYR A 754 11.16 45.70 2.12
N CYS A 755 11.73 44.51 1.82
CA CYS A 755 12.37 44.25 0.53
C CYS A 755 11.41 44.29 -0.67
N LEU A 756 10.14 43.91 -0.48
CA LEU A 756 9.12 43.86 -1.53
C LEU A 756 8.28 45.14 -1.64
N GLY A 757 8.29 45.97 -0.60
CA GLY A 757 7.53 47.22 -0.52
C GLY A 757 8.32 48.44 -0.98
N PRO A 758 7.71 49.63 -0.95
CA PRO A 758 8.42 50.86 -1.28
C PRO A 758 9.49 51.18 -0.22
N HIS A 759 10.63 51.72 -0.67
CA HIS A 759 11.85 51.89 0.15
C HIS A 759 11.72 52.90 1.30
N ASP A 760 10.67 53.73 1.28
CA ASP A 760 10.29 54.71 2.30
C ASP A 760 9.46 54.10 3.46
N ALA A 761 9.00 52.86 3.32
CA ALA A 761 8.18 52.16 4.32
C ALA A 761 9.01 51.59 5.48
N TYR A 762 9.75 52.46 6.18
CA TYR A 762 10.57 52.12 7.35
C TYR A 762 9.79 51.41 8.47
N GLY A 763 8.46 51.52 8.49
CA GLY A 763 7.61 50.82 9.45
C GLY A 763 7.82 49.30 9.46
N ASN A 764 8.05 48.68 8.30
CA ASN A 764 8.33 47.24 8.23
C ASN A 764 9.71 46.88 8.80
N LEU A 765 10.69 47.78 8.64
CA LEU A 765 12.04 47.60 9.16
C LEU A 765 12.09 47.79 10.67
N TRP A 766 11.35 48.79 11.19
CA TRP A 766 11.12 48.97 12.62
C TRP A 766 10.39 47.77 13.23
N ALA A 767 9.38 47.22 12.56
CA ALA A 767 8.72 46.00 13.00
C ALA A 767 9.68 44.81 13.06
N ALA A 768 10.51 44.62 12.01
CA ALA A 768 11.53 43.57 11.98
C ALA A 768 12.47 43.64 13.18
N LEU A 769 12.98 44.83 13.50
CA LEU A 769 13.90 45.05 14.62
C LEU A 769 13.22 44.99 15.98
N ALA A 770 11.94 45.36 16.09
CA ALA A 770 11.17 45.33 17.34
C ALA A 770 10.80 43.92 17.79
N PHE A 771 10.57 42.98 16.86
CA PHE A 771 10.20 41.61 17.23
C PHE A 771 11.33 40.83 17.94
N MET A 772 12.60 41.13 17.67
CA MET A 772 13.72 40.39 18.30
C MET A 772 13.78 40.63 19.83
N PRO A 773 13.67 41.87 20.36
CA PRO A 773 13.51 42.10 21.80
C PRO A 773 12.29 41.42 22.43
N PHE A 774 11.17 41.32 21.71
CA PHE A 774 10.01 40.55 22.19
C PHE A 774 10.30 39.05 22.24
N GLY A 775 11.07 38.52 21.29
CA GLY A 775 11.58 37.14 21.33
C GLY A 775 12.39 36.87 22.61
N LEU A 776 13.29 37.79 22.98
CA LEU A 776 14.07 37.69 24.24
C LEU A 776 13.19 37.75 25.49
N PHE A 777 12.12 38.54 25.45
CA PHE A 777 11.18 38.58 26.57
C PHE A 777 10.49 37.22 26.77
N PHE A 778 10.10 36.54 25.68
CA PHE A 778 9.48 35.21 25.75
C PHE A 778 10.48 34.12 26.14
N ASP A 779 11.70 34.14 25.60
CA ASP A 779 12.83 33.28 26.04
C ASP A 779 13.08 33.39 27.56
N PHE A 780 13.15 34.61 28.08
CA PHE A 780 13.31 34.78 29.54
C PHE A 780 12.11 34.26 30.35
N MET A 781 10.89 34.38 29.80
CA MET A 781 9.67 33.90 30.46
C MET A 781 9.57 32.38 30.47
N ASP A 782 9.90 31.68 29.38
CA ASP A 782 9.87 30.22 29.36
C ASP A 782 10.85 29.63 30.38
N GLY A 783 12.03 30.22 30.53
CA GLY A 783 13.05 29.78 31.49
C GLY A 783 12.60 30.02 32.93
N LYS A 784 11.79 31.06 33.19
CA LYS A 784 11.15 31.28 34.50
C LYS A 784 10.02 30.28 34.77
N VAL A 785 9.16 30.03 33.78
CA VAL A 785 8.01 29.10 33.91
C VAL A 785 8.48 27.65 34.07
N ALA A 786 9.52 27.24 33.34
CA ALA A 786 10.15 25.92 33.47
C ALA A 786 10.75 25.70 34.87
N ARG A 787 11.44 26.70 35.43
CA ARG A 787 11.99 26.66 36.80
C ARG A 787 10.90 26.64 37.87
N TRP A 788 9.84 27.42 37.71
CA TRP A 788 8.70 27.43 38.63
C TRP A 788 7.99 26.08 38.70
N ARG A 789 7.88 25.37 37.56
CA ARG A 789 7.19 24.08 37.46
C ARG A 789 8.03 22.85 37.78
N LYS A 790 9.35 22.99 38.03
CA LYS A 790 10.30 21.89 38.31
C LYS A 790 10.22 20.72 37.30
N LYS A 791 9.78 21.00 36.07
CA LYS A 791 9.68 20.03 34.96
C LYS A 791 10.38 20.64 33.75
N SER A 792 11.49 20.06 33.33
CA SER A 792 12.16 20.37 32.06
C SER A 792 12.03 19.16 31.13
N SER A 793 11.38 19.32 29.97
CA SER A 793 11.35 18.29 28.94
C SER A 793 12.59 18.46 28.04
N LEU A 794 13.17 17.35 27.56
CA LEU A 794 14.24 17.41 26.56
C LEU A 794 13.74 17.96 25.21
N MET A 795 12.47 17.71 24.88
CA MET A 795 11.82 18.28 23.70
C MET A 795 11.76 19.81 23.76
N GLY A 796 11.44 20.38 24.92
CA GLY A 796 11.41 21.84 25.12
C GLY A 796 12.80 22.48 25.02
N GLN A 797 13.87 21.77 25.43
CA GLN A 797 15.25 22.27 25.30
C GLN A 797 15.71 22.35 23.83
N GLU A 798 15.35 21.35 23.01
CA GLU A 798 15.65 21.40 21.58
C GLU A 798 14.77 22.43 20.86
N LEU A 799 13.50 22.57 21.26
CA LEU A 799 12.60 23.59 20.73
C LEU A 799 13.09 25.00 21.03
N ASP A 800 13.60 25.23 22.24
CA ASP A 800 14.22 26.48 22.70
C ASP A 800 15.43 26.87 21.85
N SER A 801 16.34 25.91 21.61
CA SER A 801 17.50 26.13 20.74
C SER A 801 17.11 26.45 19.29
N LEU A 802 16.04 25.82 18.77
CA LEU A 802 15.55 26.10 17.42
C LEU A 802 14.90 27.49 17.34
N ALA A 803 14.10 27.87 18.34
CA ALA A 803 13.49 29.19 18.43
C ALA A 803 14.56 30.29 18.53
N ASP A 804 15.57 30.10 19.37
CA ASP A 804 16.70 31.01 19.53
C ASP A 804 17.54 31.19 18.26
N LEU A 805 17.75 30.12 17.50
CA LEU A 805 18.43 30.22 16.21
C LEU A 805 17.67 31.12 15.25
N VAL A 806 16.33 30.99 15.20
CA VAL A 806 15.49 31.81 14.31
C VAL A 806 15.46 33.26 14.80
N SER A 807 15.25 33.50 16.09
CA SER A 807 15.10 34.85 16.66
C SER A 807 16.40 35.64 16.76
N PHE A 808 17.53 34.98 17.02
CA PHE A 808 18.81 35.64 17.31
C PHE A 808 19.93 35.30 16.33
N GLY A 809 19.77 34.29 15.49
CA GLY A 809 20.67 33.98 14.37
C GLY A 809 20.12 34.46 13.03
N VAL A 810 18.97 33.91 12.63
CA VAL A 810 18.39 34.16 11.29
C VAL A 810 17.78 35.56 11.20
N SER A 811 17.02 36.01 12.21
CA SER A 811 16.33 37.30 12.16
C SER A 811 17.27 38.51 12.04
N PRO A 812 18.38 38.61 12.80
CA PRO A 812 19.35 39.69 12.61
C PRO A 812 19.99 39.67 11.21
N ALA A 813 20.31 38.48 10.68
CA ALA A 813 20.88 38.36 9.34
C ALA A 813 19.88 38.78 8.24
N ALA A 814 18.61 38.40 8.38
CA ALA A 814 17.52 38.80 7.49
C ALA A 814 17.26 40.31 7.55
N ALA A 815 17.27 40.91 8.74
CA ALA A 815 17.13 42.35 8.91
C ALA A 815 18.31 43.12 8.29
N ALA A 816 19.54 42.60 8.40
CA ALA A 816 20.73 43.21 7.79
C ALA A 816 20.69 43.17 6.25
N PHE A 817 20.24 42.04 5.69
CA PHE A 817 19.96 41.92 4.26
C PHE A 817 18.86 42.91 3.80
N ALA A 818 17.81 43.07 4.61
CA ALA A 818 16.73 44.01 4.31
C ALA A 818 17.20 45.48 4.34
N ILE A 819 18.05 45.84 5.31
CA ILE A 819 18.69 47.16 5.43
C ILE A 819 19.56 47.49 4.21
N GLY A 820 20.21 46.50 3.58
CA GLY A 820 20.92 46.68 2.32
C GLY A 820 22.24 45.91 2.16
N LEU A 821 22.62 45.04 3.11
CA LEU A 821 23.78 44.15 2.98
C LEU A 821 23.50 43.00 2.00
N ARG A 822 23.54 43.30 0.69
CA ARG A 822 23.03 42.42 -0.40
C ARG A 822 24.09 41.97 -1.40
N THR A 823 25.37 42.25 -1.15
CA THR A 823 26.43 41.80 -2.04
C THR A 823 26.70 40.30 -1.89
N PRO A 824 27.32 39.63 -2.88
CA PRO A 824 27.64 38.20 -2.78
C PRO A 824 28.50 37.85 -1.55
N VAL A 825 29.41 38.74 -1.16
CA VAL A 825 30.27 38.55 0.01
C VAL A 825 29.52 38.84 1.31
N ASP A 826 28.60 39.81 1.33
CA ASP A 826 27.73 40.03 2.49
C ASP A 826 26.91 38.77 2.79
N HIS A 827 26.37 38.11 1.76
CA HIS A 827 25.62 36.86 1.92
C HIS A 827 26.47 35.76 2.56
N LEU A 828 27.74 35.63 2.14
CA LEU A 828 28.67 34.67 2.72
C LEU A 828 28.88 34.94 4.21
N PHE A 829 29.11 36.21 4.59
CA PHE A 829 29.38 36.58 5.97
C PHE A 829 28.15 36.55 6.89
N LEU A 830 26.97 36.91 6.39
CA LEU A 830 25.71 36.74 7.09
C LEU A 830 25.40 35.24 7.31
N THR A 831 25.67 34.40 6.30
CA THR A 831 25.53 32.94 6.42
C THR A 831 26.50 32.38 7.45
N PHE A 832 27.75 32.83 7.45
CA PHE A 832 28.75 32.44 8.43
C PHE A 832 28.29 32.75 9.87
N PHE A 833 27.73 33.94 10.11
CA PHE A 833 27.17 34.31 11.40
C PHE A 833 26.06 33.34 11.87
N VAL A 834 25.12 32.99 10.98
CA VAL A 834 24.04 32.03 11.29
C VAL A 834 24.62 30.65 11.63
N LEU A 835 25.63 30.19 10.88
CA LEU A 835 26.30 28.90 11.13
C LEU A 835 27.09 28.89 12.45
N CYS A 836 27.69 30.01 12.83
CA CYS A 836 28.29 30.18 14.16
C CYS A 836 27.24 30.08 15.28
N GLY A 837 26.07 30.69 15.11
CA GLY A 837 24.94 30.57 16.03
C GLY A 837 24.44 29.12 16.16
N LEU A 838 24.26 28.43 15.04
CA LEU A 838 23.91 27.00 15.00
C LEU A 838 24.92 26.14 15.78
N THR A 839 26.22 26.35 15.51
CA THR A 839 27.30 25.60 16.16
C THR A 839 27.36 25.88 17.67
N ARG A 840 27.10 27.12 18.08
CA ARG A 840 27.06 27.54 19.49
C ARG A 840 25.94 26.84 20.25
N LEU A 841 24.74 26.79 19.68
CA LEU A 841 23.57 26.15 20.28
C LEU A 841 23.71 24.63 20.34
N ALA A 842 24.16 24.00 19.26
CA ALA A 842 24.46 22.57 19.25
C ALA A 842 25.49 22.18 20.32
N ARG A 843 26.57 22.97 20.48
CA ARG A 843 27.56 22.77 21.53
C ARG A 843 26.98 22.98 22.92
N PHE A 844 26.09 23.96 23.11
CA PHE A 844 25.42 24.21 24.38
C PHE A 844 24.55 23.02 24.80
N ASN A 845 23.74 22.47 23.91
CA ASN A 845 22.87 21.31 24.19
C ASN A 845 23.69 20.08 24.61
N ILE A 846 24.79 19.81 23.89
CA ILE A 846 25.70 18.70 24.22
C ILE A 846 26.43 18.93 25.55
N THR A 847 26.84 20.16 25.86
CA THR A 847 27.55 20.48 27.10
C THR A 847 26.61 20.42 28.32
N VAL A 848 25.35 20.84 28.17
CA VAL A 848 24.33 20.72 29.22
C VAL A 848 23.95 19.26 29.49
N ALA A 849 23.96 18.40 28.47
CA ALA A 849 23.67 16.97 28.59
C ALA A 849 24.79 16.18 29.31
N ASN A 850 26.06 16.59 29.16
CA ASN A 850 27.23 15.77 29.52
C ASN A 850 28.04 16.24 30.75
N VAL A 851 27.71 17.36 31.40
CA VAL A 851 28.46 17.83 32.60
C VAL A 851 27.88 17.21 33.89
N PRO A 852 28.67 16.45 34.69
CA PRO A 852 28.23 15.93 35.99
C PRO A 852 27.92 17.08 36.96
N LYS A 853 26.73 17.05 37.57
CA LYS A 853 26.35 17.98 38.65
C LYS A 853 27.00 17.53 39.96
N ASP A 854 28.21 17.97 40.25
CA ASP A 854 28.82 17.75 41.56
C ASP A 854 28.15 18.56 42.67
N ALA A 855 28.30 18.11 43.92
CA ALA A 855 27.57 18.53 45.13
C ALA A 855 27.71 20.02 45.58
N THR A 856 28.27 20.90 44.74
CA THR A 856 28.22 22.38 44.89
C THR A 856 27.71 23.13 43.64
N GLY A 857 27.44 22.43 42.53
CA GLY A 857 26.33 22.71 41.61
C GLY A 857 26.27 24.02 40.80
N LYS A 858 27.37 24.71 40.46
CA LYS A 858 27.33 25.84 39.49
C LYS A 858 28.57 25.92 38.58
N SER A 859 28.38 25.83 37.26
CA SER A 859 29.40 26.27 36.29
C SER A 859 29.55 27.79 36.38
N LYS A 860 30.72 28.30 36.75
CA LYS A 860 30.90 29.74 37.04
C LYS A 860 30.87 30.67 35.81
N TYR A 861 31.07 30.15 34.59
CA TYR A 861 31.15 30.97 33.36
C TYR A 861 30.53 30.25 32.13
N PHE A 862 30.06 31.00 31.14
CA PHE A 862 29.78 30.57 29.77
C PHE A 862 31.04 30.71 28.92
N GLU A 863 31.40 29.69 28.13
CA GLU A 863 32.39 29.82 27.06
C GLU A 863 31.71 30.43 25.81
N GLY A 864 32.22 31.56 25.31
CA GLY A 864 31.65 32.32 24.20
C GLY A 864 30.42 33.15 24.57
N THR A 865 30.07 34.14 23.74
CA THR A 865 28.88 34.98 23.98
C THR A 865 27.57 34.18 23.82
N PRO A 866 26.55 34.41 24.67
CA PRO A 866 25.20 33.90 24.44
C PRO A 866 24.61 34.40 23.12
N ILE A 867 23.82 33.57 22.42
CA ILE A 867 23.21 33.97 21.14
C ILE A 867 22.34 35.24 21.24
N PRO A 868 21.59 35.51 22.34
CA PRO A 868 20.80 36.74 22.43
C PRO A 868 21.63 38.03 22.48
N THR A 869 22.96 37.94 22.66
CA THR A 869 23.83 39.12 22.54
C THR A 869 23.81 39.74 21.14
N SER A 870 23.34 39.02 20.12
CA SER A 870 23.12 39.55 18.76
C SER A 870 22.08 40.69 18.71
N LEU A 871 21.26 40.87 19.76
CA LEU A 871 20.39 42.04 19.90
C LEU A 871 21.15 43.37 19.94
N SER A 872 22.43 43.36 20.33
CA SER A 872 23.27 44.56 20.22
C SER A 872 23.50 44.98 18.76
N ILE A 873 23.62 44.02 17.84
CA ILE A 873 23.67 44.27 16.40
C ILE A 873 22.30 44.76 15.91
N ALA A 874 21.21 44.17 16.41
CA ALA A 874 19.86 44.67 16.11
C ALA A 874 19.64 46.12 16.58
N ALA A 875 20.15 46.49 17.76
CA ALA A 875 20.10 47.86 18.27
C ALA A 875 20.94 48.83 17.43
N LEU A 876 22.12 48.39 16.96
CA LEU A 876 22.95 49.16 16.05
C LEU A 876 22.25 49.37 14.69
N MET A 877 21.61 48.33 14.17
CA MET A 877 20.79 48.41 12.96
C MET A 877 19.58 49.35 13.15
N ALA A 878 18.92 49.33 14.31
CA ALA A 878 17.85 50.27 14.64
C ALA A 878 18.35 51.72 14.68
N TYR A 879 19.57 51.94 15.15
CA TYR A 879 20.22 53.24 15.08
C TYR A 879 20.46 53.68 13.63
N TRP A 880 20.94 52.80 12.75
CA TRP A 880 21.09 53.10 11.32
C TRP A 880 19.76 53.48 10.67
N VAL A 881 18.70 52.74 10.96
CA VAL A 881 17.33 53.05 10.49
C VAL A 881 16.87 54.42 11.01
N SER A 882 17.14 54.76 12.27
CA SER A 882 16.79 56.07 12.84
C SER A 882 17.51 57.25 12.18
N LYS A 883 18.68 57.00 11.57
CA LYS A 883 19.48 58.00 10.84
C LYS A 883 19.21 57.98 9.33
N GLY A 884 18.32 57.09 8.85
CA GLY A 884 18.06 56.89 7.42
C GLY A 884 19.21 56.22 6.66
N TRP A 885 20.13 55.57 7.37
CA TRP A 885 21.29 54.88 6.80
C TRP A 885 20.92 53.47 6.35
N VAL A 886 20.15 53.40 5.27
CA VAL A 886 19.73 52.15 4.62
C VAL A 886 20.10 52.18 3.13
N LEU A 887 20.16 51.01 2.52
CA LEU A 887 20.48 50.81 1.10
C LEU A 887 21.79 51.50 0.74
N ASP A 888 21.77 52.46 -0.18
CA ASP A 888 22.96 53.16 -0.66
C ASP A 888 23.63 54.05 0.40
N ASN A 889 22.94 54.32 1.52
CA ASN A 889 23.42 55.16 2.62
C ASN A 889 23.96 54.36 3.83
N ILE A 890 24.30 53.09 3.65
CA ILE A 890 24.90 52.28 4.72
C ILE A 890 26.29 52.83 5.10
N PRO A 891 26.62 52.90 6.40
CA PRO A 891 27.91 53.42 6.85
C PRO A 891 29.09 52.65 6.24
N LEU A 892 30.16 53.36 5.91
CA LEU A 892 31.39 52.84 5.27
C LEU A 892 31.24 52.39 3.80
N GLY A 893 30.05 52.49 3.19
CA GLY A 893 29.81 52.18 1.78
C GLY A 893 30.20 50.76 1.36
N THR A 894 30.38 50.52 0.06
CA THR A 894 30.91 49.26 -0.47
C THR A 894 32.40 49.38 -0.82
N VAL A 895 33.15 48.31 -0.57
CA VAL A 895 34.55 48.14 -1.01
C VAL A 895 34.58 47.17 -2.17
N GLY A 896 35.30 47.52 -3.25
CA GLY A 896 35.40 46.66 -4.44
C GLY A 896 34.20 46.75 -5.39
N ALA A 897 33.54 47.91 -5.45
CA ALA A 897 32.35 48.16 -6.27
C ALA A 897 32.50 47.69 -7.72
N GLY A 898 31.54 46.90 -8.21
CA GLY A 898 31.54 46.35 -9.57
C GLY A 898 32.38 45.08 -9.78
N THR A 899 32.95 44.52 -8.71
CA THR A 899 33.65 43.22 -8.74
C THR A 899 32.83 42.15 -8.03
N VAL A 900 33.12 40.87 -8.31
CA VAL A 900 32.52 39.73 -7.58
C VAL A 900 32.86 39.68 -6.08
N PHE A 901 33.83 40.49 -5.65
CA PHE A 901 34.26 40.64 -4.25
C PHE A 901 33.72 41.89 -3.59
N GLU A 902 32.73 42.57 -4.19
CA GLU A 902 32.08 43.73 -3.58
C GLU A 902 31.45 43.34 -2.22
N PHE A 903 31.70 44.15 -1.18
CA PHE A 903 31.14 43.94 0.16
C PHE A 903 31.04 45.22 0.98
N HIS A 904 30.18 45.21 1.99
CA HIS A 904 30.09 46.30 2.96
C HIS A 904 31.01 46.03 4.15
N PRO A 905 31.97 46.91 4.49
CA PRO A 905 32.87 46.68 5.64
C PRO A 905 32.13 46.44 6.96
N VAL A 906 30.95 47.03 7.13
CA VAL A 906 30.10 46.84 8.33
C VAL A 906 29.61 45.40 8.52
N VAL A 907 29.59 44.56 7.47
CA VAL A 907 29.24 43.14 7.61
C VAL A 907 30.28 42.37 8.42
N GLY A 908 31.51 42.88 8.51
CA GLY A 908 32.57 42.33 9.37
C GLY A 908 32.17 42.26 10.85
N LEU A 909 31.21 43.08 11.29
CA LEU A 909 30.63 43.01 12.63
C LEU A 909 29.92 41.67 12.87
N PHE A 910 29.22 41.12 11.87
CA PHE A 910 28.56 39.81 11.96
C PHE A 910 29.60 38.68 12.05
N VAL A 911 30.70 38.78 11.31
CA VAL A 911 31.81 37.82 11.39
C VAL A 911 32.46 37.84 12.77
N LEU A 912 32.76 39.03 13.29
CA LEU A 912 33.34 39.22 14.61
C LEU A 912 32.42 38.65 15.70
N TRP A 913 31.12 38.92 15.60
CA TRP A 913 30.13 38.39 16.56
C TRP A 913 29.97 36.87 16.48
N GLY A 914 29.99 36.30 15.26
CA GLY A 914 30.01 34.85 15.05
C GLY A 914 31.23 34.19 15.70
N CYS A 915 32.42 34.77 15.50
CA CYS A 915 33.65 34.32 16.14
C CYS A 915 33.57 34.40 17.68
N MET A 916 33.02 35.50 18.23
CA MET A 916 32.83 35.65 19.68
C MET A 916 31.86 34.61 20.26
N MET A 917 30.80 34.24 19.54
CA MET A 917 29.87 33.18 19.95
C MET A 917 30.58 31.83 20.05
N THR A 918 31.46 31.51 19.11
CA THR A 918 32.15 30.20 19.06
C THR A 918 33.48 30.14 19.83
N SER A 919 33.95 31.27 20.37
CA SER A 919 35.26 31.37 21.03
C SER A 919 35.33 30.57 22.34
N LYS A 920 36.39 29.79 22.50
CA LYS A 920 36.71 29.08 23.76
C LYS A 920 37.41 29.95 24.80
N THR A 921 37.91 31.14 24.40
CA THR A 921 38.75 31.99 25.26
C THR A 921 37.91 33.02 26.04
N ILE A 922 36.71 33.35 25.55
CA ILE A 922 35.80 34.32 26.17
C ILE A 922 34.99 33.61 27.26
N HIS A 923 35.08 34.09 28.50
CA HIS A 923 34.37 33.55 29.65
C HIS A 923 33.41 34.59 30.23
N ILE A 924 32.09 34.40 30.08
CA ILE A 924 31.07 35.33 30.58
C ILE A 924 30.44 34.77 31.85
N PRO A 925 30.44 35.49 32.99
CA PRO A 925 29.86 35.00 34.24
C PRO A 925 28.35 34.74 34.11
N LYS A 926 27.87 33.63 34.67
CA LYS A 926 26.43 33.32 34.69
C LYS A 926 25.73 34.18 35.78
N PRO A 927 24.61 34.85 35.48
CA PRO A 927 23.84 35.61 36.47
C PRO A 927 23.12 34.72 37.50
#